data_AF-A0A661XID2-F1
#
_entry.id   AF-A0A661XID2-F1
#
_cell.length_a   1.000
_cell.length_b   1.000
_cell.length_c   1.000
_cell.angle_alpha   90.00
_cell.angle_beta   90.00
_cell.angle_gamma   90.00
#
_symmetry.space_group_name_H-M   'P 1'
#
loop_
_entity.id
_entity.type
_entity.pdbx_description
1 polymer ?
#
loop_
_entity_poly.entity_id
_entity_poly.type
_entity_poly.pdbx_seq_one_letter_code
_entity_poly.pdbx_strand_id
1 'polypeptide(L)'
;MLLYNHQKTMNKVRNTMRTTLLIVCILSLGHLLYADVSLPRLFSDHMVLQRNQPINVWGWADPGEQVKVTFDGNRYKTVADVSGNWIIKMDPLSAGGPYVMEISGINELSFKDILIGDVWLCSGQSNMQWNLHQTNYQETDTTFVRDGTVRLFTVGIQWDYQPLTDVSSGSWSEMTMENIQFFSAVGYHFGKFLSQNVDVPVGLINSSLGASSIEAWMSNETLVAFDQFKPDIEPILEHGKNFQELQDDFENERADWEANYYLKGPGIEGEWYEPETDVSEWQEIQVPGYWEEYGLSDHDGAVWYRKEFDLPDNFNEDQFLIQLNQIDDYDKTWINGHLVGETYGRRSHRNYDVDAGILKAKNNVIVVRVFDIGDKGGFTTNAFWGNPILLGSWRFKKGLEIDSETFPTVTMPNASPFSSPGVLYNGNIAPLMPFGIRGVIWYQGESNEYRAHEYRELLPAMIKGWRENWGQGVFPFLIVQLANHHEVSSRPSESRWAEVREAQFMALALPNTGLACAIDIGEAMDIHPKNKEEVGKRLGISALKVAYGMDVVYSGPVVKSVEFTEDEILITFENVGSGLVNKRGAEVLQGFAVATDERYFAWGEGHIVGPDKVLITNPHDEVPVAIRYGWADNPKFADLYNSKDLPAVPFRTDSWPGLTFKAVYEHDAPRF
;
A
#
# COMPACT_ATOMS: atom_id res chain seq x y z
N MET A 1 55.99 38.81 48.09
CA MET A 1 56.10 39.29 46.69
C MET A 1 56.35 38.17 45.66
N LEU A 2 57.03 37.07 46.02
CA LEU A 2 57.30 35.95 45.10
C LEU A 2 56.08 35.07 44.75
N LEU A 3 55.12 34.91 45.67
CA LEU A 3 53.90 34.11 45.42
C LEU A 3 52.89 34.78 44.47
N TYR A 4 52.85 36.12 44.43
CA TYR A 4 51.88 36.87 43.61
C TYR A 4 52.25 36.85 42.11
N ASN A 5 53.55 36.82 41.79
CA ASN A 5 54.02 36.75 40.40
C ASN A 5 53.86 35.36 39.79
N HIS A 6 53.87 34.29 40.60
CA HIS A 6 53.72 32.92 40.10
C HIS A 6 52.26 32.64 39.63
N GLN A 7 51.27 33.14 40.37
CA GLN A 7 49.85 33.01 40.02
C GLN A 7 49.47 33.80 38.75
N LYS A 8 50.05 34.99 38.56
CA LYS A 8 49.83 35.80 37.33
C LYS A 8 50.39 35.11 36.09
N THR A 9 51.52 34.40 36.23
CA THR A 9 52.17 33.69 35.12
C THR A 9 51.39 32.43 34.74
N MET A 10 50.90 31.66 35.73
CA MET A 10 50.08 30.48 35.48
C MET A 10 48.70 30.82 34.86
N ASN A 11 48.06 31.91 35.27
CA ASN A 11 46.80 32.36 34.66
C ASN A 11 46.98 32.84 33.22
N LYS A 12 48.14 33.42 32.88
CA LYS A 12 48.46 33.83 31.50
C LYS A 12 48.66 32.60 30.60
N VAL A 13 49.41 31.60 31.05
CA VAL A 13 49.62 30.33 30.31
C VAL A 13 48.31 29.55 30.14
N ARG A 14 47.45 29.51 31.17
CA ARG A 14 46.16 28.82 31.15
C ARG A 14 45.13 29.49 30.23
N ASN A 15 45.17 30.83 30.13
CA ASN A 15 44.36 31.57 29.16
C ASN A 15 44.91 31.41 27.73
N THR A 16 46.23 31.47 27.51
CA THR A 16 46.81 31.21 26.19
C THR A 16 46.52 29.78 25.72
N MET A 17 46.64 28.77 26.60
CA MET A 17 46.26 27.39 26.26
C MET A 17 44.77 27.24 25.94
N ARG A 18 43.87 27.93 26.67
CA ARG A 18 42.43 27.93 26.35
C ARG A 18 42.12 28.61 25.02
N THR A 19 42.79 29.71 24.69
CA THR A 19 42.61 30.40 23.41
C THR A 19 43.18 29.56 22.25
N THR A 20 44.32 28.89 22.44
CA THR A 20 44.89 27.99 21.41
C THR A 20 44.06 26.72 21.24
N LEU A 21 43.50 26.13 22.32
CA LEU A 21 42.58 24.99 22.21
C LEU A 21 41.27 25.36 21.50
N LEU A 22 40.73 26.57 21.76
CA LEU A 22 39.53 27.05 21.09
C LEU A 22 39.76 27.29 19.59
N ILE A 23 40.93 27.82 19.20
CA ILE A 23 41.31 28.02 17.80
C ILE A 23 41.56 26.69 17.09
N VAL A 24 42.15 25.69 17.76
CA VAL A 24 42.33 24.34 17.19
C VAL A 24 40.98 23.61 17.08
N CYS A 25 40.06 23.75 18.04
CA CYS A 25 38.69 23.23 17.93
C CYS A 25 37.90 23.89 16.80
N ILE A 26 38.01 25.22 16.61
CA ILE A 26 37.35 25.93 15.50
C ILE A 26 37.97 25.56 14.14
N LEU A 27 39.27 25.23 14.09
CA LEU A 27 39.93 24.77 12.86
C LEU A 27 39.71 23.28 12.56
N SER A 28 39.37 22.45 13.56
CA SER A 28 38.94 21.04 13.35
C SER A 28 37.44 20.88 13.07
N LEU A 29 36.65 21.94 13.23
CA LEU A 29 35.23 22.01 12.83
C LEU A 29 35.03 22.45 11.36
N GLY A 30 36.12 22.59 10.60
CA GLY A 30 36.13 23.00 9.19
C GLY A 30 36.35 21.85 8.22
N HIS A 31 35.96 20.61 8.55
CA HIS A 31 35.62 19.68 7.49
C HIS A 31 34.34 20.23 6.85
N LEU A 32 34.49 20.94 5.74
CA LEU A 32 33.41 21.06 4.76
C LEU A 32 33.06 19.61 4.42
N LEU A 33 32.03 19.09 5.08
CA LEU A 33 31.31 17.90 4.65
C LEU A 33 30.69 18.32 3.33
N TYR A 34 31.43 18.14 2.24
CA TYR A 34 30.88 18.32 0.90
C TYR A 34 29.94 17.15 0.68
N ALA A 35 28.65 17.41 0.52
CA ALA A 35 27.71 16.38 0.10
C ALA A 35 27.86 16.21 -1.41
N ASP A 36 28.27 15.00 -1.81
CA ASP A 36 28.31 14.61 -3.22
C ASP A 36 26.92 14.76 -3.87
N VAL A 37 26.88 15.18 -5.14
CA VAL A 37 25.65 15.13 -5.95
C VAL A 37 25.08 13.72 -5.85
N SER A 38 23.81 13.64 -5.50
CA SER A 38 23.04 12.41 -5.36
C SER A 38 21.65 12.60 -5.95
N LEU A 39 21.04 11.51 -6.38
CA LEU A 39 19.71 11.50 -6.98
C LEU A 39 18.86 10.44 -6.29
N PRO A 40 17.52 10.55 -6.37
CA PRO A 40 16.62 9.49 -5.92
C PRO A 40 16.96 8.14 -6.55
N ARG A 41 16.68 7.04 -5.85
CA ARG A 41 16.95 5.66 -6.31
C ARG A 41 16.31 5.32 -7.66
N LEU A 42 15.25 6.04 -8.01
CA LEU A 42 14.57 5.90 -9.30
C LEU A 42 15.49 6.21 -10.50
N PHE A 43 16.56 6.97 -10.29
CA PHE A 43 17.65 7.15 -11.25
C PHE A 43 18.71 6.06 -11.03
N SER A 44 18.71 5.06 -11.90
CA SER A 44 19.71 4.00 -11.94
C SER A 44 19.91 3.50 -13.38
N ASP A 45 20.92 2.64 -13.58
CA ASP A 45 21.10 1.96 -14.87
C ASP A 45 19.83 1.20 -15.28
N HIS A 46 19.64 0.99 -16.58
CA HIS A 46 18.47 0.28 -17.16
C HIS A 46 17.12 1.01 -17.02
N MET A 47 17.09 2.26 -16.55
CA MET A 47 15.82 2.99 -16.36
C MET A 47 15.10 3.33 -17.67
N VAL A 48 13.79 3.57 -17.56
CA VAL A 48 12.97 4.11 -18.65
C VAL A 48 12.46 5.49 -18.24
N LEU A 49 12.75 6.51 -19.04
CA LEU A 49 12.21 7.86 -18.87
C LEU A 49 11.00 8.06 -19.77
N GLN A 50 9.95 8.70 -19.27
CA GLN A 50 8.71 8.89 -20.01
C GLN A 50 8.90 9.82 -21.22
N ARG A 51 8.57 9.30 -22.40
CA ARG A 51 8.60 10.00 -23.69
C ARG A 51 7.49 11.04 -23.83
N ASN A 52 7.65 11.93 -24.83
CA ASN A 52 6.63 12.88 -25.32
C ASN A 52 6.07 13.85 -24.25
N GLN A 53 6.80 14.01 -23.14
CA GLN A 53 6.57 15.07 -22.17
C GLN A 53 7.92 15.53 -21.60
N PRO A 54 8.00 16.71 -20.96
CA PRO A 54 9.23 17.16 -20.35
C PRO A 54 9.75 16.16 -19.33
N ILE A 55 11.06 15.91 -19.33
CA ILE A 55 11.70 14.96 -18.41
C ILE A 55 12.36 15.73 -17.29
N ASN A 56 11.97 15.43 -16.05
CA ASN A 56 12.58 16.00 -14.86
C ASN A 56 13.72 15.10 -14.40
N VAL A 57 14.89 15.69 -14.18
CA VAL A 57 16.04 15.08 -13.50
C VAL A 57 16.32 15.94 -12.28
N TRP A 58 16.29 15.36 -11.09
CA TRP A 58 16.43 16.10 -9.83
C TRP A 58 17.23 15.31 -8.82
N GLY A 59 17.67 15.99 -7.78
CA GLY A 59 18.40 15.38 -6.68
C GLY A 59 18.88 16.40 -5.67
N TRP A 60 19.91 16.00 -4.93
CA TRP A 60 20.52 16.78 -3.87
C TRP A 60 22.00 17.04 -4.19
N ALA A 61 22.50 18.17 -3.72
CA ALA A 61 23.90 18.58 -3.81
C ALA A 61 24.15 19.65 -2.73
N ASP A 62 25.38 20.13 -2.58
CA ASP A 62 25.65 21.23 -1.65
C ASP A 62 24.91 22.51 -2.06
N PRO A 63 24.39 23.31 -1.11
CA PRO A 63 23.75 24.59 -1.45
C PRO A 63 24.65 25.51 -2.29
N GLY A 64 24.15 25.93 -3.46
CA GLY A 64 24.89 26.75 -4.42
C GLY A 64 25.83 25.99 -5.36
N GLU A 65 25.91 24.66 -5.26
CA GLU A 65 26.69 23.83 -6.16
C GLU A 65 26.15 23.88 -7.60
N GLN A 66 27.04 23.94 -8.59
CA GLN A 66 26.67 23.87 -10.00
C GLN A 66 26.56 22.41 -10.44
N VAL A 67 25.36 21.99 -10.82
CA VAL A 67 25.10 20.66 -11.37
C VAL A 67 24.94 20.75 -12.89
N LYS A 68 25.63 19.87 -13.63
CA LYS A 68 25.50 19.75 -15.08
C LYS A 68 25.04 18.34 -15.43
N VAL A 69 24.12 18.24 -16.39
CA VAL A 69 23.62 16.96 -16.90
C VAL A 69 23.87 16.92 -18.41
N THR A 70 24.48 15.85 -18.89
CA THR A 70 24.62 15.54 -20.31
C THR A 70 23.74 14.34 -20.63
N PHE A 71 22.84 14.48 -21.60
CA PHE A 71 21.93 13.43 -22.02
C PHE A 71 21.60 13.57 -23.51
N ASP A 72 21.76 12.48 -24.28
CA ASP A 72 21.55 12.45 -25.73
C ASP A 72 22.29 13.59 -26.48
N GLY A 73 23.56 13.82 -26.13
CA GLY A 73 24.39 14.90 -26.69
C GLY A 73 24.01 16.33 -26.24
N ASN A 74 22.89 16.51 -25.56
CA ASN A 74 22.45 17.78 -25.00
C ASN A 74 23.09 18.02 -23.64
N ARG A 75 23.35 19.30 -23.31
CA ARG A 75 23.97 19.70 -22.05
C ARG A 75 23.09 20.69 -21.33
N TYR A 76 22.79 20.38 -20.08
CA TYR A 76 21.97 21.15 -19.17
C TYR A 76 22.79 21.57 -17.96
N LYS A 77 22.39 22.67 -17.31
CA LYS A 77 23.03 23.15 -16.08
C LYS A 77 22.00 23.76 -15.16
N THR A 78 22.19 23.58 -13.87
CA THR A 78 21.40 24.20 -12.80
C THR A 78 22.29 24.48 -11.60
N VAL A 79 21.72 25.09 -10.56
CA VAL A 79 22.39 25.34 -9.28
C VAL A 79 21.50 24.82 -8.17
N ALA A 80 22.06 24.09 -7.23
CA ALA A 80 21.34 23.63 -6.05
C ALA A 80 20.91 24.81 -5.18
N ASP A 81 19.67 24.75 -4.69
CA ASP A 81 19.07 25.80 -3.87
C ASP A 81 19.63 25.82 -2.44
N VAL A 82 19.08 26.68 -1.58
CA VAL A 82 19.53 26.84 -0.19
C VAL A 82 19.31 25.59 0.67
N SER A 83 18.43 24.69 0.24
CA SER A 83 18.13 23.40 0.87
C SER A 83 18.90 22.25 0.20
N GLY A 84 19.74 22.54 -0.80
CA GLY A 84 20.52 21.56 -1.54
C GLY A 84 19.75 20.86 -2.67
N ASN A 85 18.48 21.21 -2.92
CA ASN A 85 17.70 20.60 -3.99
C ASN A 85 18.04 21.22 -5.34
N TRP A 86 18.06 20.40 -6.39
CA TRP A 86 18.21 20.89 -7.76
C TRP A 86 17.30 20.12 -8.72
N ILE A 87 16.91 20.77 -9.81
CA ILE A 87 16.12 20.16 -10.88
C ILE A 87 16.56 20.70 -12.24
N ILE A 88 16.60 19.81 -13.23
CA ILE A 88 16.74 20.09 -14.65
C ILE A 88 15.52 19.54 -15.36
N LYS A 89 14.90 20.39 -16.18
CA LYS A 89 13.80 20.02 -17.05
C LYS A 89 14.33 19.90 -18.48
N MET A 90 14.39 18.68 -18.99
CA MET A 90 14.79 18.39 -20.37
C MET A 90 13.59 18.45 -21.31
N ASP A 91 13.85 18.76 -22.57
CA ASP A 91 12.82 18.78 -23.60
C ASP A 91 12.22 17.38 -23.82
N PRO A 92 10.95 17.29 -24.28
CA PRO A 92 10.34 16.01 -24.61
C PRO A 92 11.13 15.23 -25.67
N LEU A 93 11.36 13.94 -25.41
CA LEU A 93 12.04 13.04 -26.33
C LEU A 93 11.09 12.00 -26.89
N SER A 94 11.34 11.58 -28.13
CA SER A 94 10.68 10.43 -28.75
C SER A 94 11.26 9.11 -28.22
N ALA A 95 10.51 8.02 -28.39
CA ALA A 95 10.97 6.71 -27.97
C ALA A 95 12.32 6.32 -28.63
N GLY A 96 13.20 5.67 -27.87
CA GLY A 96 14.53 5.28 -28.35
C GLY A 96 15.50 4.94 -27.22
N GLY A 97 16.79 4.90 -27.56
CA GLY A 97 17.87 4.47 -26.68
C GLY A 97 18.56 3.20 -27.22
N PRO A 98 19.48 2.61 -26.44
CA PRO A 98 19.90 3.06 -25.11
C PRO A 98 20.76 4.33 -25.14
N TYR A 99 20.56 5.19 -24.14
CA TYR A 99 21.32 6.41 -23.91
C TYR A 99 22.18 6.30 -22.64
N VAL A 100 23.08 7.26 -22.48
CA VAL A 100 23.88 7.46 -21.25
C VAL A 100 23.56 8.85 -20.72
N MET A 101 23.33 8.95 -19.41
CA MET A 101 23.23 10.21 -18.68
C MET A 101 24.48 10.38 -17.83
N GLU A 102 25.17 11.50 -18.02
CA GLU A 102 26.33 11.89 -17.22
C GLU A 102 25.98 13.13 -16.41
N ILE A 103 26.23 13.08 -15.10
CA ILE A 103 25.96 14.18 -14.18
C ILE A 103 27.27 14.57 -13.53
N SER A 104 27.62 15.85 -13.58
CA SER A 104 28.85 16.37 -12.98
C SER A 104 28.54 17.56 -12.06
N GLY A 105 29.02 17.48 -10.83
CA GLY A 105 29.13 18.56 -9.86
C GLY A 105 30.55 18.55 -9.27
N ILE A 106 30.65 18.46 -7.95
CA ILE A 106 31.90 18.17 -7.22
C ILE A 106 32.34 16.72 -7.49
N ASN A 107 31.39 15.80 -7.61
CA ASN A 107 31.55 14.41 -8.05
C ASN A 107 30.95 14.19 -9.45
N GLU A 108 31.15 12.99 -10.00
CA GLU A 108 30.58 12.57 -11.28
C GLU A 108 29.75 11.30 -11.09
N LEU A 109 28.56 11.27 -11.68
CA LEU A 109 27.67 10.11 -11.76
C LEU A 109 27.43 9.76 -13.23
N SER A 110 27.28 8.47 -13.53
CA SER A 110 26.92 7.98 -14.86
C SER A 110 25.85 6.91 -14.75
N PHE A 111 24.75 7.10 -15.46
CA PHE A 111 23.68 6.12 -15.63
C PHE A 111 23.65 5.66 -17.09
N LYS A 112 23.58 4.35 -17.30
CA LYS A 112 23.70 3.70 -18.61
C LYS A 112 22.45 2.89 -18.93
N ASP A 113 22.32 2.52 -20.20
CA ASP A 113 21.20 1.74 -20.70
C ASP A 113 19.83 2.40 -20.45
N ILE A 114 19.76 3.72 -20.66
CA ILE A 114 18.54 4.48 -20.44
C ILE A 114 17.68 4.42 -21.69
N LEU A 115 16.43 3.98 -21.55
CA LEU A 115 15.44 4.00 -22.63
C LEU A 115 14.50 5.19 -22.47
N ILE A 116 14.03 5.72 -23.60
CA ILE A 116 12.91 6.66 -23.64
C ILE A 116 11.68 5.88 -24.09
N GLY A 117 10.64 5.84 -23.25
CA GLY A 117 9.52 4.91 -23.40
C GLY A 117 8.24 5.34 -22.68
N ASP A 118 7.30 4.40 -22.53
CA ASP A 118 6.08 4.59 -21.74
C ASP A 118 6.26 3.94 -20.35
N VAL A 119 6.16 4.74 -19.30
CA VAL A 119 6.33 4.32 -17.90
C VAL A 119 4.98 4.13 -17.24
N TRP A 120 4.69 2.95 -16.70
CA TRP A 120 3.44 2.64 -16.03
C TRP A 120 3.68 2.34 -14.55
N LEU A 121 2.84 2.92 -13.70
CA LEU A 121 2.81 2.61 -12.28
C LEU A 121 1.78 1.50 -12.01
N CYS A 122 2.26 0.36 -11.53
CA CYS A 122 1.47 -0.77 -11.07
C CYS A 122 1.23 -0.62 -9.56
N SER A 123 -0.01 -0.35 -9.15
CA SER A 123 -0.32 -0.07 -7.74
C SER A 123 -1.64 -0.69 -7.29
N GLY A 124 -1.85 -0.68 -5.98
CA GLY A 124 -2.98 -1.31 -5.30
C GLY A 124 -2.51 -2.27 -4.22
N GLN A 125 -3.30 -3.33 -4.00
CA GLN A 125 -3.08 -4.26 -2.89
C GLN A 125 -2.55 -5.63 -3.34
N SER A 126 -2.83 -6.67 -2.56
CA SER A 126 -2.29 -8.03 -2.68
C SER A 126 -2.41 -8.60 -4.09
N ASN A 127 -3.54 -8.38 -4.78
CA ASN A 127 -3.72 -8.89 -6.14
C ASN A 127 -2.83 -8.21 -7.20
N MET A 128 -2.38 -6.97 -6.98
CA MET A 128 -1.32 -6.32 -7.74
C MET A 128 0.08 -6.74 -7.25
N GLN A 129 0.26 -6.87 -5.93
CA GLN A 129 1.54 -7.20 -5.32
C GLN A 129 2.01 -8.63 -5.65
N TRP A 130 1.06 -9.55 -5.84
CA TRP A 130 1.36 -10.97 -6.02
C TRP A 130 2.29 -11.20 -7.20
N ASN A 131 3.41 -11.86 -6.95
CA ASN A 131 4.46 -12.02 -7.95
C ASN A 131 4.26 -13.27 -8.81
N LEU A 132 4.97 -13.32 -9.93
CA LEU A 132 4.84 -14.41 -10.90
C LEU A 132 5.18 -15.78 -10.28
N HIS A 133 6.20 -15.85 -9.42
CA HIS A 133 6.58 -17.08 -8.73
C HIS A 133 5.42 -17.67 -7.93
N GLN A 134 4.68 -16.83 -7.19
CA GLN A 134 3.55 -17.25 -6.36
C GLN A 134 2.36 -17.81 -7.16
N THR A 135 2.23 -17.44 -8.44
CA THR A 135 1.18 -17.98 -9.31
C THR A 135 1.48 -19.41 -9.82
N ASN A 136 2.72 -19.89 -9.65
CA ASN A 136 3.25 -21.10 -10.31
C ASN A 136 3.23 -21.03 -11.85
N TYR A 137 3.10 -19.84 -12.43
CA TYR A 137 3.18 -19.65 -13.87
C TYR A 137 4.61 -19.92 -14.37
N GLN A 138 4.72 -20.69 -15.45
CA GLN A 138 5.98 -20.90 -16.15
C GLN A 138 5.88 -20.27 -17.52
N GLU A 139 6.66 -19.22 -17.73
CA GLU A 139 6.78 -18.61 -19.04
C GLU A 139 7.55 -19.55 -19.97
N THR A 140 6.97 -19.83 -21.13
CA THR A 140 7.55 -20.72 -22.15
C THR A 140 7.93 -19.98 -23.42
N ASP A 141 7.36 -18.80 -23.63
CA ASP A 141 7.65 -17.95 -24.77
C ASP A 141 8.63 -16.85 -24.35
N THR A 142 9.88 -16.92 -24.79
CA THR A 142 10.88 -15.88 -24.51
C THR A 142 10.93 -14.79 -25.58
N THR A 143 10.04 -14.81 -26.56
CA THR A 143 10.10 -13.87 -27.69
C THR A 143 9.75 -12.44 -27.30
N PHE A 144 8.95 -12.23 -26.25
CA PHE A 144 8.68 -10.89 -25.70
C PHE A 144 9.87 -10.29 -24.94
N VAL A 145 10.83 -11.13 -24.53
CA VAL A 145 12.11 -10.71 -23.93
C VAL A 145 13.07 -10.18 -25.02
N ARG A 146 12.69 -10.24 -26.30
CA ARG A 146 13.54 -9.72 -27.38
C ARG A 146 13.62 -8.19 -27.33
N ASP A 147 14.86 -7.74 -27.50
CA ASP A 147 15.34 -6.36 -27.63
C ASP A 147 15.45 -5.53 -26.33
N GLY A 148 15.20 -6.12 -25.15
CA GLY A 148 15.44 -5.42 -23.88
C GLY A 148 14.59 -4.16 -23.73
N THR A 149 13.37 -4.15 -24.28
CA THR A 149 12.55 -2.94 -24.32
C THR A 149 11.66 -2.78 -23.09
N VAL A 150 11.53 -3.81 -22.24
CA VAL A 150 10.77 -3.75 -20.99
C VAL A 150 11.70 -3.74 -19.78
N ARG A 151 11.43 -2.84 -18.84
CA ARG A 151 12.22 -2.62 -17.61
C ARG A 151 11.31 -2.62 -16.38
N LEU A 152 11.80 -3.17 -15.29
CA LEU A 152 11.06 -3.40 -14.06
C LEU A 152 11.72 -2.65 -12.91
N PHE A 153 10.92 -2.00 -12.06
CA PHE A 153 11.33 -1.37 -10.82
C PHE A 153 10.31 -1.73 -9.73
N THR A 154 10.76 -2.25 -8.60
CA THR A 154 9.88 -2.49 -7.44
C THR A 154 10.24 -1.54 -6.32
N VAL A 155 9.25 -0.76 -5.87
CA VAL A 155 9.39 0.18 -4.76
C VAL A 155 9.41 -0.59 -3.44
N GLY A 156 10.43 -0.35 -2.61
CA GLY A 156 10.45 -0.83 -1.23
C GLY A 156 9.31 -0.24 -0.42
N ILE A 157 8.61 -1.08 0.36
CA ILE A 157 7.48 -0.64 1.16
C ILE A 157 7.96 0.30 2.29
N GLN A 158 7.45 1.52 2.28
CA GLN A 158 7.67 2.53 3.29
C GLN A 158 6.38 3.32 3.50
N TRP A 159 6.23 3.92 4.67
CA TRP A 159 5.09 4.77 5.00
C TRP A 159 5.53 5.83 6.00
N ASP A 160 4.89 7.00 5.91
CA ASP A 160 5.20 8.13 6.77
C ASP A 160 4.00 9.09 6.84
N TYR A 161 3.95 9.94 7.85
CA TYR A 161 2.96 11.02 7.95
C TYR A 161 3.21 12.17 6.96
N GLN A 162 4.46 12.35 6.51
CA GLN A 162 4.85 13.38 5.54
C GLN A 162 5.37 12.76 4.25
N PRO A 163 5.14 13.40 3.09
CA PRO A 163 5.72 12.98 1.82
C PRO A 163 7.25 12.81 1.92
N LEU A 164 7.73 11.59 1.66
CA LEU A 164 9.17 11.33 1.57
C LEU A 164 9.72 11.82 0.23
N THR A 165 11.03 11.99 0.16
CA THR A 165 11.72 12.56 -1.00
C THR A 165 12.47 11.52 -1.84
N ASP A 166 12.62 10.29 -1.32
CA ASP A 166 13.15 9.11 -2.03
C ASP A 166 12.45 7.84 -1.53
N VAL A 167 12.56 6.75 -2.29
CA VAL A 167 12.08 5.43 -1.90
C VAL A 167 13.13 4.69 -1.05
N SER A 168 12.70 3.85 -0.11
CA SER A 168 13.61 3.07 0.76
C SER A 168 14.55 2.15 -0.02
N SER A 169 14.05 1.51 -1.08
CA SER A 169 14.79 0.58 -1.92
C SER A 169 14.15 0.43 -3.31
N GLY A 170 14.89 -0.17 -4.23
CA GLY A 170 14.50 -0.40 -5.61
C GLY A 170 15.64 -0.11 -6.57
N SER A 171 15.67 -0.84 -7.68
CA SER A 171 16.55 -0.58 -8.82
C SER A 171 15.87 -1.03 -10.10
N TRP A 172 16.18 -0.37 -11.20
CA TRP A 172 15.70 -0.80 -12.51
C TRP A 172 16.42 -2.07 -12.94
N SER A 173 15.67 -2.97 -13.58
CA SER A 173 16.17 -4.24 -14.08
C SER A 173 15.52 -4.61 -15.41
N GLU A 174 16.23 -5.39 -16.20
CA GLU A 174 15.67 -5.94 -17.43
C GLU A 174 14.62 -7.02 -17.13
N MET A 175 13.64 -7.19 -18.02
CA MET A 175 12.61 -8.23 -17.92
C MET A 175 13.15 -9.62 -18.31
N THR A 176 14.09 -10.15 -17.52
CA THR A 176 14.64 -11.51 -17.70
C THR A 176 13.77 -12.56 -17.00
N MET A 177 13.93 -13.83 -17.37
CA MET A 177 13.23 -14.96 -16.71
C MET A 177 13.47 -15.03 -15.20
N GLU A 178 14.63 -14.55 -14.73
CA GLU A 178 14.99 -14.46 -13.32
C GLU A 178 14.27 -13.29 -12.66
N ASN A 179 14.41 -12.08 -13.21
CA ASN A 179 13.86 -10.86 -12.59
C ASN A 179 12.32 -10.86 -12.54
N ILE A 180 11.64 -11.47 -13.53
CA ILE A 180 10.17 -11.51 -13.55
C ILE A 180 9.56 -12.36 -12.43
N GLN A 181 10.31 -13.30 -11.84
CA GLN A 181 9.77 -14.18 -10.80
C GLN A 181 9.29 -13.41 -9.57
N PHE A 182 9.97 -12.31 -9.24
CA PHE A 182 9.71 -11.50 -8.05
C PHE A 182 9.00 -10.18 -8.37
N PHE A 183 8.54 -10.00 -9.61
CA PHE A 183 7.76 -8.84 -10.02
C PHE A 183 6.26 -9.16 -10.03
N SER A 184 5.42 -8.13 -9.92
CA SER A 184 3.95 -8.22 -10.01
C SER A 184 3.53 -9.07 -11.22
N ALA A 185 2.77 -10.14 -11.01
CA ALA A 185 2.27 -10.99 -12.09
C ALA A 185 1.31 -10.22 -13.02
N VAL A 186 0.44 -9.38 -12.46
CA VAL A 186 -0.45 -8.52 -13.25
C VAL A 186 0.35 -7.51 -14.07
N GLY A 187 1.32 -6.83 -13.43
CA GLY A 187 2.20 -5.89 -14.11
C GLY A 187 3.03 -6.55 -15.21
N TYR A 188 3.55 -7.75 -14.94
CA TYR A 188 4.27 -8.57 -15.92
C TYR A 188 3.43 -8.84 -17.18
N HIS A 189 2.22 -9.40 -17.02
CA HIS A 189 1.37 -9.73 -18.16
C HIS A 189 0.88 -8.48 -18.90
N PHE A 190 0.66 -7.37 -18.19
CA PHE A 190 0.36 -6.08 -18.79
C PHE A 190 1.52 -5.56 -19.65
N GLY A 191 2.75 -5.56 -19.12
CA GLY A 191 3.95 -5.15 -19.87
C GLY A 191 4.23 -6.04 -21.08
N LYS A 192 4.09 -7.37 -20.93
CA LYS A 192 4.20 -8.34 -22.03
C LYS A 192 3.16 -8.04 -23.12
N PHE A 193 1.92 -7.75 -22.74
CA PHE A 193 0.89 -7.40 -23.71
C PHE A 193 1.26 -6.10 -24.45
N LEU A 194 1.69 -5.06 -23.73
CA LEU A 194 2.09 -3.80 -24.36
C LEU A 194 3.28 -3.99 -25.31
N SER A 195 4.35 -4.67 -24.91
CA SER A 195 5.52 -4.87 -25.77
C SER A 195 5.20 -5.61 -27.09
N GLN A 196 4.13 -6.40 -27.11
CA GLN A 196 3.66 -7.10 -28.31
C GLN A 196 2.73 -6.26 -29.20
N ASN A 197 2.17 -5.16 -28.68
CA ASN A 197 1.12 -4.37 -29.35
C ASN A 197 1.50 -2.90 -29.56
N VAL A 198 2.53 -2.39 -28.88
CA VAL A 198 3.09 -1.06 -29.07
C VAL A 198 4.59 -1.14 -29.29
N ASP A 199 5.07 -0.48 -30.34
CA ASP A 199 6.49 -0.46 -30.73
C ASP A 199 7.26 0.63 -29.96
N VAL A 200 7.31 0.49 -28.64
CA VAL A 200 7.86 1.48 -27.70
C VAL A 200 8.42 0.78 -26.46
N PRO A 201 9.58 1.20 -25.92
CA PRO A 201 10.05 0.70 -24.63
C PRO A 201 9.05 0.93 -23.49
N VAL A 202 8.93 -0.02 -22.57
CA VAL A 202 7.98 0.04 -21.44
C VAL A 202 8.74 -0.04 -20.12
N GLY A 203 8.53 0.94 -19.25
CA GLY A 203 8.97 0.88 -17.85
C GLY A 203 7.80 0.51 -16.96
N LEU A 204 7.96 -0.43 -16.04
CA LEU A 204 6.96 -0.80 -15.05
C LEU A 204 7.49 -0.55 -13.64
N ILE A 205 6.82 0.33 -12.91
CA ILE A 205 7.11 0.61 -11.50
C ILE A 205 6.04 -0.07 -10.66
N ASN A 206 6.39 -1.06 -9.83
CA ASN A 206 5.48 -1.68 -8.90
C ASN A 206 5.56 -1.01 -7.52
N SER A 207 4.45 -0.44 -7.07
CA SER A 207 4.27 0.13 -5.73
C SER A 207 2.93 -0.35 -5.18
N SER A 208 2.95 -1.50 -4.50
CA SER A 208 1.74 -2.18 -4.01
C SER A 208 1.97 -2.87 -2.67
N LEU A 209 0.93 -2.93 -1.84
CA LEU A 209 0.98 -3.57 -0.51
C LEU A 209 -0.30 -4.36 -0.22
N GLY A 210 -0.15 -5.64 0.08
CA GLY A 210 -1.24 -6.51 0.52
C GLY A 210 -2.07 -5.93 1.66
N ALA A 211 -3.37 -6.22 1.66
CA ALA A 211 -4.34 -5.78 2.67
C ALA A 211 -4.54 -4.26 2.81
N SER A 212 -3.88 -3.41 2.01
CA SER A 212 -4.05 -1.96 2.11
C SER A 212 -5.44 -1.48 1.67
N SER A 213 -6.08 -0.62 2.46
CA SER A 213 -7.28 0.13 2.08
C SER A 213 -6.93 1.42 1.31
N ILE A 214 -7.89 1.96 0.57
CA ILE A 214 -7.64 3.09 -0.34
C ILE A 214 -7.18 4.36 0.36
N GLU A 215 -7.65 4.62 1.57
CA GLU A 215 -7.29 5.84 2.31
C GLU A 215 -5.78 5.92 2.61
N ALA A 216 -5.08 4.79 2.72
CA ALA A 216 -3.62 4.77 2.88
C ALA A 216 -2.89 5.33 1.65
N TRP A 217 -3.52 5.28 0.47
CA TRP A 217 -2.97 5.69 -0.83
C TRP A 217 -3.42 7.10 -1.27
N MET A 218 -4.15 7.83 -0.44
CA MET A 218 -4.61 9.20 -0.73
C MET A 218 -3.69 10.23 -0.08
N SER A 219 -3.47 11.40 -0.69
CA SER A 219 -2.67 12.44 -0.05
C SER A 219 -3.40 13.05 1.15
N ASN A 220 -2.66 13.62 2.12
CA ASN A 220 -3.24 14.31 3.27
C ASN A 220 -4.22 15.40 2.82
N GLU A 221 -3.89 16.16 1.77
CA GLU A 221 -4.74 17.22 1.19
C GLU A 221 -6.03 16.66 0.58
N THR A 222 -5.98 15.45 0.02
CA THR A 222 -7.17 14.79 -0.52
C THR A 222 -8.07 14.28 0.62
N LEU A 223 -7.46 13.79 1.70
CA LEU A 223 -8.16 13.17 2.83
C LEU A 223 -8.90 14.19 3.69
N VAL A 224 -8.37 15.41 3.88
CA VAL A 224 -9.05 16.45 4.68
C VAL A 224 -10.41 16.89 4.12
N ALA A 225 -10.71 16.55 2.86
CA ALA A 225 -12.02 16.79 2.25
C ALA A 225 -13.14 15.89 2.81
N PHE A 226 -12.79 14.86 3.59
CA PHE A 226 -13.69 13.86 4.16
C PHE A 226 -13.67 13.96 5.68
N ASP A 227 -14.82 14.27 6.29
CA ASP A 227 -14.92 14.53 7.74
C ASP A 227 -14.45 13.34 8.59
N GLN A 228 -14.69 12.11 8.12
CA GLN A 228 -14.33 10.88 8.82
C GLN A 228 -12.82 10.65 8.95
N PHE A 229 -11.98 11.26 8.11
CA PHE A 229 -10.51 11.15 8.21
C PHE A 229 -9.86 12.30 8.99
N LYS A 230 -10.59 13.38 9.27
CA LYS A 230 -10.05 14.54 10.00
C LYS A 230 -9.44 14.20 11.37
N PRO A 231 -10.04 13.31 12.19
CA PRO A 231 -9.44 12.93 13.47
C PRO A 231 -8.05 12.29 13.34
N ASP A 232 -7.74 11.66 12.21
CA ASP A 232 -6.41 11.13 11.93
C ASP A 232 -5.46 12.15 11.30
N ILE A 233 -5.97 12.96 10.37
CA ILE A 233 -5.13 13.82 9.54
C ILE A 233 -4.84 15.18 10.16
N GLU A 234 -5.79 15.79 10.88
CA GLU A 234 -5.59 17.12 11.47
C GLU A 234 -4.44 17.15 12.49
N PRO A 235 -4.30 16.18 13.42
CA PRO A 235 -3.14 16.14 14.33
C PRO A 235 -1.81 16.02 13.57
N ILE A 236 -1.78 15.22 12.50
CA ILE A 236 -0.60 15.05 11.64
C ILE A 236 -0.19 16.38 11.00
N LEU A 237 -1.17 17.11 10.46
CA LEU A 237 -0.94 18.41 9.83
C LEU A 237 -0.56 19.50 10.85
N GLU A 238 -1.07 19.41 12.09
CA GLU A 238 -0.76 20.37 13.16
C GLU A 238 0.69 20.27 13.60
N HIS A 239 1.19 19.06 13.88
CA HIS A 239 2.59 18.90 14.28
C HIS A 239 3.54 18.94 13.07
N GLY A 240 3.11 18.50 11.88
CA GLY A 240 3.85 18.63 10.63
C GLY A 240 5.16 17.84 10.58
N LYS A 241 5.26 16.76 11.35
CA LYS A 241 6.49 15.95 11.53
C LYS A 241 6.38 14.60 10.84
N ASN A 242 7.49 14.13 10.30
CA ASN A 242 7.63 12.77 9.80
C ASN A 242 7.92 11.79 10.96
N PHE A 243 8.00 10.49 10.68
CA PHE A 243 8.23 9.49 11.73
C PHE A 243 9.59 9.64 12.43
N GLN A 244 10.64 9.95 11.67
CA GLN A 244 11.98 10.12 12.24
C GLN A 244 12.04 11.32 13.18
N GLU A 245 11.41 12.45 12.82
CA GLU A 245 11.36 13.64 13.66
C GLU A 245 10.61 13.38 14.97
N LEU A 246 9.49 12.64 14.93
CA LEU A 246 8.77 12.24 16.14
C LEU A 246 9.62 11.31 17.03
N GLN A 247 10.33 10.37 16.42
CA GLN A 247 11.24 9.48 17.14
C GLN A 247 12.39 10.25 17.80
N ASP A 248 12.98 11.21 17.09
CA ASP A 248 14.08 12.04 17.58
C ASP A 248 13.63 12.93 18.74
N ASP A 249 12.43 13.52 18.64
CA ASP A 249 11.85 14.32 19.72
C ASP A 249 11.67 13.50 20.99
N PHE A 250 11.10 12.29 20.87
CA PHE A 250 10.89 11.42 22.01
C PHE A 250 12.23 10.96 22.61
N GLU A 251 13.21 10.59 21.79
CA GLU A 251 14.52 10.12 22.28
C GLU A 251 15.23 11.19 23.15
N ASN A 252 15.00 12.48 22.89
CA ASN A 252 15.56 13.57 23.68
C ASN A 252 14.99 13.66 25.11
N GLU A 253 13.76 13.22 25.34
CA GLU A 253 13.10 13.22 26.66
C GLU A 253 12.91 11.83 27.27
N ARG A 254 13.20 10.79 26.47
CA ARG A 254 12.92 9.39 26.78
C ARG A 254 13.46 8.96 28.13
N ALA A 255 14.74 9.23 28.43
CA ALA A 255 15.36 8.75 29.66
C ALA A 255 14.64 9.29 30.91
N ASP A 256 14.26 10.57 30.88
CA ASP A 256 13.52 11.21 31.97
C ASP A 256 12.07 10.70 32.03
N TRP A 257 11.41 10.57 30.88
CA TRP A 257 10.05 10.06 30.82
C TRP A 257 9.96 8.61 31.31
N GLU A 258 10.87 7.75 30.87
CA GLU A 258 10.93 6.35 31.26
C GLU A 258 11.18 6.20 32.76
N ALA A 259 12.18 6.90 33.30
CA ALA A 259 12.52 6.82 34.71
C ALA A 259 11.42 7.38 35.63
N ASN A 260 10.67 8.39 35.18
CA ASN A 260 9.68 9.08 36.01
C ASN A 260 8.26 8.52 35.88
N TYR A 261 7.91 7.87 34.77
CA TYR A 261 6.52 7.47 34.52
C TYR A 261 6.39 6.03 34.05
N TYR A 262 7.21 5.60 33.08
CA TYR A 262 6.98 4.35 32.36
C TYR A 262 7.63 3.11 32.99
N LEU A 263 8.94 3.13 33.28
CA LEU A 263 9.70 1.99 33.79
C LEU A 263 9.61 1.89 35.33
N LYS A 264 8.39 1.72 35.83
CA LYS A 264 8.07 1.61 37.26
C LYS A 264 7.19 0.40 37.57
N GLY A 265 7.03 0.15 38.86
CA GLY A 265 6.08 -0.80 39.40
C GLY A 265 6.69 -2.19 39.65
N PRO A 266 5.87 -3.11 40.21
CA PRO A 266 6.35 -4.35 40.81
C PRO A 266 7.05 -5.28 39.81
N GLY A 267 6.69 -5.22 38.53
CA GLY A 267 7.33 -6.06 37.50
C GLY A 267 8.70 -5.57 37.05
N ILE A 268 8.96 -4.27 37.09
CA ILE A 268 10.29 -3.72 36.82
C ILE A 268 11.20 -3.94 38.05
N GLU A 269 10.70 -3.63 39.25
CA GLU A 269 11.45 -3.79 40.51
C GLU A 269 11.77 -5.26 40.83
N GLY A 270 10.85 -6.16 40.47
CA GLY A 270 10.99 -7.61 40.65
C GLY A 270 11.56 -8.34 39.44
N GLU A 271 12.01 -7.63 38.41
CA GLU A 271 12.64 -8.18 37.20
C GLU A 271 11.84 -9.33 36.56
N TRP A 272 10.51 -9.17 36.41
CA TRP A 272 9.62 -10.24 35.91
C TRP A 272 9.90 -10.70 34.47
N TYR A 273 10.80 -10.02 33.75
CA TYR A 273 11.30 -10.44 32.44
C TYR A 273 12.32 -11.58 32.50
N GLU A 274 12.89 -11.87 33.67
CA GLU A 274 13.87 -12.96 33.82
C GLU A 274 13.21 -14.34 33.73
N PRO A 275 13.82 -15.31 33.03
CA PRO A 275 13.20 -16.61 32.78
C PRO A 275 12.91 -17.43 34.06
N GLU A 276 13.63 -17.15 35.15
CA GLU A 276 13.54 -17.77 36.47
C GLU A 276 12.40 -17.21 37.34
N THR A 277 11.70 -16.18 36.88
CA THR A 277 10.57 -15.58 37.60
C THR A 277 9.51 -16.61 37.95
N ASP A 278 9.13 -16.69 39.23
CA ASP A 278 8.04 -17.55 39.67
C ASP A 278 6.69 -17.01 39.17
N VAL A 279 6.07 -17.79 38.29
CA VAL A 279 4.79 -17.48 37.66
C VAL A 279 3.66 -18.40 38.11
N SER A 280 3.81 -19.08 39.25
CA SER A 280 2.80 -19.99 39.80
C SER A 280 1.50 -19.28 40.21
N GLU A 281 1.58 -18.01 40.61
CA GLU A 281 0.44 -17.18 40.99
C GLU A 281 -0.12 -16.30 39.85
N TRP A 282 0.45 -16.39 38.64
CA TRP A 282 -0.01 -15.61 37.49
C TRP A 282 -1.31 -16.23 36.96
N GLN A 283 -2.22 -15.37 36.52
CA GLN A 283 -3.49 -15.80 35.95
C GLN A 283 -3.30 -16.20 34.48
N GLU A 284 -4.28 -16.89 33.89
CA GLU A 284 -4.25 -17.25 32.47
C GLU A 284 -5.18 -16.36 31.65
N ILE A 285 -4.75 -16.01 30.44
CA ILE A 285 -5.48 -15.22 29.46
C ILE A 285 -5.31 -15.82 28.07
N GLN A 286 -6.37 -15.80 27.26
CA GLN A 286 -6.24 -16.12 25.83
C GLN A 286 -5.78 -14.87 25.08
N VAL A 287 -4.75 -15.04 24.26
CA VAL A 287 -4.23 -14.00 23.36
C VAL A 287 -4.60 -14.36 21.92
N PRO A 288 -5.25 -13.46 21.15
CA PRO A 288 -5.64 -12.10 21.55
C PRO A 288 -6.82 -12.06 22.53
N GLY A 289 -6.89 -10.96 23.29
CA GLY A 289 -7.88 -10.74 24.32
C GLY A 289 -7.56 -9.49 25.16
N TYR A 290 -8.63 -8.85 25.61
CA TYR A 290 -8.62 -7.69 26.49
C TYR A 290 -8.57 -8.14 27.96
N TRP A 291 -7.71 -7.54 28.80
CA TRP A 291 -7.60 -7.99 30.21
C TRP A 291 -8.83 -7.65 31.05
N GLU A 292 -9.69 -6.74 30.59
CA GLU A 292 -10.96 -6.37 31.22
C GLU A 292 -11.89 -7.58 31.30
N GLU A 293 -11.81 -8.48 30.30
CA GLU A 293 -12.57 -9.74 30.27
C GLU A 293 -12.07 -10.78 31.29
N TYR A 294 -10.88 -10.54 31.87
CA TYR A 294 -10.19 -11.41 32.82
C TYR A 294 -10.08 -10.78 34.22
N GLY A 295 -10.91 -9.78 34.51
CA GLY A 295 -11.07 -9.23 35.87
C GLY A 295 -10.26 -7.97 36.17
N LEU A 296 -9.67 -7.34 35.15
CA LEU A 296 -8.98 -6.05 35.25
C LEU A 296 -9.79 -4.92 34.58
N SER A 297 -11.07 -4.78 34.91
CA SER A 297 -12.02 -3.88 34.21
C SER A 297 -11.73 -2.38 34.31
N ASP A 298 -11.01 -1.95 35.34
CA ASP A 298 -10.74 -0.54 35.66
C ASP A 298 -9.22 -0.30 35.78
N HIS A 299 -8.41 -1.04 35.02
CA HIS A 299 -6.96 -1.01 35.14
C HIS A 299 -6.31 -0.35 33.92
N ASP A 300 -5.76 0.84 34.13
CA ASP A 300 -4.83 1.49 33.22
C ASP A 300 -3.39 1.31 33.74
N GLY A 301 -2.44 1.10 32.84
CA GLY A 301 -1.02 0.95 33.14
C GLY A 301 -0.43 -0.36 32.64
N ALA A 302 0.49 -0.93 33.41
CA ALA A 302 1.25 -2.10 32.97
C ALA A 302 0.55 -3.42 33.31
N VAL A 303 0.54 -4.34 32.35
CA VAL A 303 0.23 -5.76 32.55
C VAL A 303 1.33 -6.59 31.90
N TRP A 304 1.82 -7.59 32.64
CA TRP A 304 2.90 -8.46 32.19
C TRP A 304 2.35 -9.77 31.69
N TYR A 305 2.79 -10.18 30.51
CA TYR A 305 2.44 -11.43 29.85
C TYR A 305 3.69 -12.31 29.74
N ARG A 306 3.55 -13.61 29.99
CA ARG A 306 4.63 -14.59 29.83
C ARG A 306 4.13 -15.84 29.13
N LYS A 307 4.94 -16.36 28.22
CA LYS A 307 4.71 -17.64 27.55
C LYS A 307 6.01 -18.39 27.29
N GLU A 308 5.91 -19.71 27.27
CA GLU A 308 6.99 -20.58 26.81
C GLU A 308 6.72 -21.04 25.39
N PHE A 309 7.77 -21.12 24.58
CA PHE A 309 7.68 -21.62 23.21
C PHE A 309 8.93 -22.41 22.81
N ASP A 310 8.72 -23.33 21.89
CA ASP A 310 9.79 -24.06 21.20
C ASP A 310 9.98 -23.46 19.81
N LEU A 311 11.22 -23.48 19.32
CA LEU A 311 11.49 -23.14 17.93
C LEU A 311 10.97 -24.26 17.01
N PRO A 312 10.62 -23.95 15.74
CA PRO A 312 10.33 -24.98 14.75
C PRO A 312 11.49 -25.99 14.64
N ASP A 313 11.18 -27.28 14.45
CA ASP A 313 12.16 -28.39 14.46
C ASP A 313 13.33 -28.23 13.46
N ASN A 314 13.19 -27.37 12.44
CA ASN A 314 14.18 -27.10 11.40
C ASN A 314 14.65 -25.64 11.37
N PHE A 315 14.52 -24.90 12.47
CA PHE A 315 15.03 -23.53 12.53
C PHE A 315 16.55 -23.52 12.33
N ASN A 316 17.01 -22.88 11.24
CA ASN A 316 18.41 -22.82 10.81
C ASN A 316 18.82 -21.40 10.38
N GLU A 317 18.02 -20.41 10.77
CA GLU A 317 18.25 -19.00 10.45
C GLU A 317 19.10 -18.34 11.53
N ASP A 318 19.85 -17.29 11.16
CA ASP A 318 20.68 -16.54 12.09
C ASP A 318 19.85 -15.64 13.02
N GLN A 319 18.57 -15.43 12.69
CA GLN A 319 17.63 -14.60 13.44
C GLN A 319 16.24 -15.24 13.45
N PHE A 320 15.47 -14.97 14.50
CA PHE A 320 14.06 -15.32 14.59
C PHE A 320 13.23 -14.05 14.70
N LEU A 321 12.34 -13.81 13.74
CA LEU A 321 11.43 -12.67 13.76
C LEU A 321 10.30 -12.95 14.76
N ILE A 322 10.17 -12.12 15.80
CA ILE A 322 9.01 -12.09 16.68
C ILE A 322 8.04 -11.06 16.13
N GLN A 323 6.89 -11.54 15.65
CA GLN A 323 5.77 -10.68 15.29
C GLN A 323 4.71 -10.78 16.38
N LEU A 324 4.53 -9.69 17.11
CA LEU A 324 3.44 -9.57 18.07
C LEU A 324 2.21 -8.99 17.37
N ASN A 325 1.04 -9.30 17.92
CA ASN A 325 -0.20 -8.71 17.50
C ASN A 325 -0.21 -7.18 17.74
N GLN A 326 -1.27 -6.48 17.36
CA GLN A 326 -1.45 -5.12 17.89
C GLN A 326 -1.66 -5.19 19.40
N ILE A 327 -0.96 -4.30 20.10
CA ILE A 327 -1.03 -4.16 21.55
C ILE A 327 -1.43 -2.71 21.82
N ASP A 328 -2.43 -2.54 22.67
CA ASP A 328 -2.86 -1.23 23.16
C ASP A 328 -2.17 -0.96 24.51
N ASP A 329 -1.30 0.03 24.67
CA ASP A 329 -0.80 1.03 23.70
C ASP A 329 0.67 0.79 23.34
N TYR A 330 1.46 0.38 24.34
CA TYR A 330 2.91 0.19 24.24
C TYR A 330 3.32 -1.21 24.64
N ASP A 331 4.48 -1.65 24.16
CA ASP A 331 5.13 -2.84 24.69
C ASP A 331 6.62 -2.66 24.92
N LYS A 332 7.14 -3.45 25.86
CA LYS A 332 8.53 -3.90 25.86
C LYS A 332 8.55 -5.42 25.90
N THR A 333 9.40 -6.02 25.09
CA THR A 333 9.43 -7.47 24.89
C THR A 333 10.81 -8.03 25.15
N TRP A 334 10.86 -9.10 25.94
CA TRP A 334 12.06 -9.84 26.29
C TRP A 334 11.97 -11.30 25.86
N ILE A 335 13.10 -11.85 25.45
CA ILE A 335 13.29 -13.28 25.21
C ILE A 335 14.44 -13.78 26.08
N ASN A 336 14.15 -14.77 26.92
CA ASN A 336 15.14 -15.36 27.83
C ASN A 336 15.90 -14.31 28.68
N GLY A 337 15.20 -13.25 29.13
CA GLY A 337 15.77 -12.14 29.91
C GLY A 337 16.39 -11.01 29.08
N HIS A 338 16.59 -11.19 27.78
CA HIS A 338 17.15 -10.16 26.89
C HIS A 338 16.06 -9.31 26.27
N LEU A 339 16.17 -7.97 26.37
CA LEU A 339 15.27 -7.05 25.67
C LEU A 339 15.49 -7.20 24.16
N VAL A 340 14.43 -7.54 23.43
CA VAL A 340 14.50 -7.75 21.97
C VAL A 340 13.79 -6.66 21.18
N GLY A 341 12.90 -5.90 21.81
CA GLY A 341 12.21 -4.82 21.14
C GLY A 341 11.17 -4.12 22.00
N GLU A 342 10.68 -3.01 21.46
CA GLU A 342 9.65 -2.17 22.03
C GLU A 342 8.96 -1.40 20.91
N THR A 343 7.69 -1.06 21.12
CA THR A 343 6.91 -0.27 20.17
C THR A 343 5.92 0.60 20.93
N TYR A 344 5.68 1.80 20.41
CA TYR A 344 4.71 2.75 20.92
C TYR A 344 3.55 2.92 19.93
N GLY A 345 2.34 3.18 20.46
CA GLY A 345 1.11 3.36 19.69
C GLY A 345 0.38 2.05 19.39
N ARG A 346 -0.93 2.03 19.68
CA ARG A 346 -1.81 0.89 19.40
C ARG A 346 -1.86 0.39 17.96
N ARG A 347 -1.60 1.27 16.97
CA ARG A 347 -1.68 0.96 15.52
C ARG A 347 -0.34 0.53 14.92
N SER A 348 0.75 0.56 15.70
CA SER A 348 2.09 0.26 15.21
C SER A 348 2.34 -1.25 15.16
N HIS A 349 3.06 -1.69 14.13
CA HIS A 349 3.49 -3.09 14.01
C HIS A 349 4.67 -3.41 14.92
N ARG A 350 4.64 -4.61 15.49
CA ARG A 350 5.60 -5.10 16.47
C ARG A 350 6.37 -6.27 15.89
N ASN A 351 7.47 -5.95 15.22
CA ASN A 351 8.35 -6.89 14.55
C ASN A 351 9.75 -6.76 15.15
N TYR A 352 10.22 -7.79 15.85
CA TYR A 352 11.50 -7.77 16.56
C TYR A 352 12.40 -8.91 16.09
N ASP A 353 13.54 -8.57 15.48
CA ASP A 353 14.55 -9.55 15.11
C ASP A 353 15.31 -10.01 16.36
N VAL A 354 15.25 -11.31 16.64
CA VAL A 354 15.93 -11.91 17.78
C VAL A 354 17.17 -12.66 17.30
N ASP A 355 18.34 -12.29 17.83
CA ASP A 355 19.61 -12.98 17.56
C ASP A 355 19.53 -14.45 17.98
N ALA A 356 19.96 -15.37 17.12
CA ALA A 356 19.95 -16.81 17.39
C ALA A 356 20.73 -17.20 18.66
N GLY A 357 21.73 -16.41 19.07
CA GLY A 357 22.49 -16.61 20.31
C GLY A 357 21.68 -16.43 21.60
N ILE A 358 20.54 -15.73 21.53
CA ILE A 358 19.59 -15.58 22.65
C ILE A 358 18.68 -16.81 22.76
N LEU A 359 18.46 -17.51 21.63
CA LEU A 359 17.44 -18.54 21.50
C LEU A 359 17.96 -19.94 21.89
N LYS A 360 17.03 -20.75 22.38
CA LYS A 360 17.21 -22.18 22.66
C LYS A 360 16.31 -22.96 21.69
N ALA A 361 16.64 -24.22 21.42
CA ALA A 361 15.75 -25.06 20.60
C ALA A 361 14.37 -25.24 21.27
N LYS A 362 14.34 -25.32 22.62
CA LYS A 362 13.13 -25.56 23.42
C LYS A 362 13.10 -24.71 24.67
N ASN A 363 11.90 -24.52 25.20
CA ASN A 363 11.62 -23.80 26.45
C ASN A 363 12.19 -22.37 26.45
N ASN A 364 12.05 -21.65 25.33
CA ASN A 364 12.29 -20.22 25.33
C ASN A 364 11.18 -19.56 26.14
N VAL A 365 11.52 -18.50 26.86
CA VAL A 365 10.57 -17.67 27.59
C VAL A 365 10.45 -16.35 26.87
N ILE A 366 9.24 -16.00 26.46
CA ILE A 366 8.89 -14.65 26.02
C ILE A 366 8.14 -13.95 27.15
N VAL A 367 8.53 -12.71 27.43
CA VAL A 367 7.84 -11.81 28.35
C VAL A 367 7.49 -10.54 27.60
N VAL A 368 6.22 -10.13 27.65
CA VAL A 368 5.74 -8.89 27.04
C VAL A 368 5.13 -8.04 28.15
N ARG A 369 5.70 -6.86 28.39
CA ARG A 369 5.08 -5.84 29.24
C ARG A 369 4.20 -4.99 28.34
N VAL A 370 2.89 -5.22 28.41
CA VAL A 370 1.90 -4.34 27.79
C VAL A 370 1.66 -3.16 28.71
N PHE A 371 1.59 -1.96 28.14
CA PHE A 371 1.27 -0.75 28.88
C PHE A 371 0.16 0.01 28.16
N ASP A 372 -0.98 0.07 28.80
CA ASP A 372 -2.15 0.77 28.30
C ASP A 372 -2.31 2.09 29.04
N ILE A 373 -2.64 3.15 28.31
CA ILE A 373 -2.87 4.47 28.88
C ILE A 373 -4.35 4.69 29.16
N GLY A 374 -5.27 3.97 28.51
CA GLY A 374 -6.70 4.10 28.76
C GLY A 374 -7.54 3.22 27.83
N ASP A 375 -8.85 3.27 28.00
CA ASP A 375 -9.81 2.40 27.32
C ASP A 375 -9.66 0.91 27.67
N LYS A 376 -9.29 0.06 26.71
CA LYS A 376 -9.15 -1.39 26.93
C LYS A 376 -7.75 -1.84 26.58
N GLY A 377 -7.08 -2.49 27.51
CA GLY A 377 -5.71 -2.92 27.30
C GLY A 377 -5.56 -4.41 26.95
N GLY A 378 -4.44 -4.71 26.29
CA GLY A 378 -4.03 -6.07 25.96
C GLY A 378 -3.64 -6.26 24.49
N PHE A 379 -3.75 -7.50 24.02
CA PHE A 379 -3.45 -7.87 22.62
C PHE A 379 -4.75 -7.82 21.81
N THR A 380 -4.89 -6.85 20.93
CA THR A 380 -6.18 -6.47 20.29
C THR A 380 -6.49 -7.22 19.00
N THR A 381 -5.46 -7.70 18.28
CA THR A 381 -5.64 -8.39 16.99
C THR A 381 -4.92 -9.74 16.95
N ASN A 382 -5.07 -10.52 15.89
CA ASN A 382 -4.11 -11.58 15.56
C ASN A 382 -3.04 -10.99 14.66
N ALA A 383 -1.77 -11.37 14.84
CA ALA A 383 -0.71 -11.03 13.91
C ALA A 383 -0.99 -11.74 12.58
N PHE A 384 -1.29 -10.96 11.54
CA PHE A 384 -1.71 -11.47 10.23
C PHE A 384 -0.67 -12.40 9.58
N TRP A 385 0.62 -12.13 9.81
CA TRP A 385 1.77 -12.95 9.39
C TRP A 385 2.49 -13.62 10.55
N GLY A 386 2.01 -13.40 11.77
CA GLY A 386 2.82 -13.63 12.94
C GLY A 386 2.87 -15.07 13.40
N ASN A 387 3.62 -15.25 14.47
CA ASN A 387 4.13 -16.54 14.90
C ASN A 387 2.97 -17.33 15.54
N PRO A 388 2.40 -18.37 14.91
CA PRO A 388 1.23 -19.07 15.46
C PRO A 388 1.52 -19.72 16.82
N ILE A 389 2.80 -20.00 17.08
CA ILE A 389 3.31 -20.48 18.38
C ILE A 389 3.05 -19.49 19.54
N LEU A 390 2.83 -18.22 19.24
CA LEU A 390 2.55 -17.17 20.21
C LEU A 390 1.04 -16.99 20.47
N LEU A 391 0.15 -17.66 19.74
CA LEU A 391 -1.30 -17.59 19.95
C LEU A 391 -1.78 -18.52 21.09
N GLY A 392 -2.96 -18.23 21.66
CA GLY A 392 -3.61 -19.07 22.66
C GLY A 392 -3.29 -18.65 24.10
N SER A 393 -3.14 -19.61 25.02
CA SER A 393 -2.99 -19.30 26.44
C SER A 393 -1.64 -18.66 26.76
N TRP A 394 -1.68 -17.59 27.56
CA TRP A 394 -0.55 -16.91 28.19
C TRP A 394 -0.80 -16.79 29.69
N ARG A 395 0.28 -16.68 30.45
CA ARG A 395 0.19 -16.23 31.84
C ARG A 395 0.27 -14.72 31.89
N PHE A 396 -0.54 -14.07 32.70
CA PHE A 396 -0.48 -12.63 32.90
C PHE A 396 -0.59 -12.21 34.36
N LYS A 397 -0.06 -11.03 34.67
CA LYS A 397 -0.09 -10.42 36.00
C LYS A 397 -0.17 -8.91 35.93
N LYS A 398 -1.08 -8.32 36.72
CA LYS A 398 -1.20 -6.86 36.90
C LYS A 398 0.11 -6.26 37.41
N GLY A 399 0.56 -5.18 36.78
CA GLY A 399 1.79 -4.45 37.07
C GLY A 399 1.52 -3.07 37.67
N LEU A 400 2.19 -2.05 37.12
CA LEU A 400 2.01 -0.65 37.49
C LEU A 400 0.57 -0.21 37.17
N GLU A 401 -0.04 0.56 38.08
CA GLU A 401 -1.31 1.23 37.85
C GLU A 401 -1.05 2.73 37.71
N ILE A 402 -1.77 3.37 36.79
CA ILE A 402 -1.66 4.81 36.53
C ILE A 402 -3.04 5.47 36.57
N ASP A 403 -3.04 6.80 36.61
CA ASP A 403 -4.22 7.62 36.35
C ASP A 403 -4.15 8.12 34.90
N SER A 404 -5.02 7.58 34.05
CA SER A 404 -5.07 7.86 32.62
C SER A 404 -5.36 9.33 32.30
N GLU A 405 -6.09 10.05 33.16
CA GLU A 405 -6.39 11.47 32.95
C GLU A 405 -5.15 12.37 33.14
N THR A 406 -4.15 11.91 33.89
CA THR A 406 -2.97 12.73 34.26
C THR A 406 -1.64 12.16 33.79
N PHE A 407 -1.64 10.97 33.19
CA PHE A 407 -0.42 10.34 32.70
C PHE A 407 0.18 11.13 31.52
N PRO A 408 1.49 11.46 31.54
CA PRO A 408 2.11 12.21 30.46
C PRO A 408 2.33 11.30 29.24
N THR A 409 1.49 11.43 28.22
CA THR A 409 1.63 10.70 26.95
C THR A 409 2.75 11.26 26.08
N VAL A 410 3.37 10.40 25.27
CA VAL A 410 4.40 10.80 24.30
C VAL A 410 3.82 10.77 22.89
N THR A 411 4.26 11.68 22.03
CA THR A 411 3.82 11.70 20.62
C THR A 411 4.77 10.83 19.82
N MET A 412 4.30 9.65 19.40
CA MET A 412 5.05 8.68 18.62
C MET A 412 4.32 8.33 17.32
N PRO A 413 5.02 7.80 16.30
CA PRO A 413 4.37 7.18 15.16
C PRO A 413 3.35 6.13 15.64
N ASN A 414 2.11 6.26 15.19
CA ASN A 414 0.99 5.41 15.59
C ASN A 414 0.15 5.08 14.36
N ALA A 415 0.73 4.29 13.46
CA ALA A 415 0.15 4.02 12.16
C ALA A 415 0.41 2.60 11.66
N SER A 416 -0.61 2.03 11.02
CA SER A 416 -0.50 0.83 10.19
C SER A 416 -0.43 1.22 8.72
N PRO A 417 0.52 0.70 7.94
CA PRO A 417 0.54 0.89 6.50
C PRO A 417 -0.68 0.29 5.78
N PHE A 418 -1.45 -0.58 6.43
CA PHE A 418 -2.59 -1.24 5.80
C PHE A 418 -3.86 -0.38 5.81
N SER A 419 -4.06 0.49 6.79
CA SER A 419 -5.30 1.27 6.87
C SER A 419 -5.19 2.64 7.52
N SER A 420 -3.98 3.07 7.93
CA SER A 420 -3.81 4.47 8.32
C SER A 420 -3.94 5.39 7.11
N PRO A 421 -4.77 6.45 7.18
CA PRO A 421 -4.94 7.38 6.08
C PRO A 421 -3.61 8.06 5.71
N GLY A 422 -3.32 8.11 4.41
CA GLY A 422 -2.22 8.86 3.81
C GLY A 422 -0.82 8.26 3.87
N VAL A 423 -0.58 7.29 4.75
CA VAL A 423 0.80 6.92 5.09
C VAL A 423 1.56 6.22 3.95
N LEU A 424 0.89 5.37 3.14
CA LEU A 424 1.51 4.74 1.98
C LEU A 424 1.67 5.71 0.81
N TYR A 425 0.72 6.63 0.62
CA TYR A 425 0.87 7.68 -0.39
C TYR A 425 2.18 8.45 -0.15
N ASN A 426 2.38 8.90 1.10
CA ASN A 426 3.54 9.67 1.50
C ASN A 426 4.85 8.90 1.38
N GLY A 427 4.86 7.60 1.74
CA GLY A 427 6.07 6.78 1.72
C GLY A 427 6.41 6.14 0.35
N ASN A 428 5.40 5.86 -0.49
CA ASN A 428 5.56 4.99 -1.66
C ASN A 428 5.14 5.62 -2.99
N ILE A 429 4.32 6.68 -2.98
CA ILE A 429 3.82 7.33 -4.21
C ILE A 429 4.43 8.71 -4.36
N ALA A 430 4.41 9.52 -3.30
CA ALA A 430 4.97 10.87 -3.29
C ALA A 430 6.45 10.93 -3.72
N PRO A 431 7.32 9.99 -3.28
CA PRO A 431 8.74 10.01 -3.67
C PRO A 431 9.01 9.69 -5.14
N LEU A 432 8.01 9.15 -5.86
CA LEU A 432 8.12 8.91 -7.30
C LEU A 432 7.92 10.20 -8.09
N MET A 433 7.35 11.25 -7.48
CA MET A 433 7.16 12.53 -8.14
C MET A 433 8.44 13.37 -8.07
N PRO A 434 8.78 14.13 -9.12
CA PRO A 434 8.02 14.36 -10.34
C PRO A 434 8.48 13.49 -11.54
N PHE A 435 8.81 12.21 -11.34
CA PHE A 435 9.16 11.30 -12.44
C PHE A 435 7.99 11.16 -13.41
N GLY A 436 8.24 11.29 -14.71
CA GLY A 436 7.17 11.20 -15.69
C GLY A 436 6.57 9.80 -15.79
N ILE A 437 5.23 9.70 -15.87
CA ILE A 437 4.53 8.43 -16.14
C ILE A 437 3.55 8.56 -17.31
N ARG A 438 3.31 7.45 -18.03
CA ARG A 438 2.24 7.31 -19.02
C ARG A 438 0.89 7.13 -18.36
N GLY A 439 0.82 6.39 -17.26
CA GLY A 439 -0.42 6.07 -16.58
C GLY A 439 -0.26 5.10 -15.42
N VAL A 440 -1.39 4.75 -14.81
CA VAL A 440 -1.47 3.85 -13.65
C VAL A 440 -2.35 2.65 -13.99
N ILE A 441 -1.92 1.45 -13.57
CA ILE A 441 -2.80 0.29 -13.44
C ILE A 441 -3.07 0.04 -11.95
N TRP A 442 -4.34 -0.04 -11.57
CA TRP A 442 -4.79 -0.07 -10.19
C TRP A 442 -5.63 -1.33 -9.92
N TYR A 443 -5.19 -2.16 -8.98
CA TYR A 443 -5.94 -3.33 -8.54
C TYR A 443 -6.06 -3.33 -7.01
N GLN A 444 -7.17 -2.78 -6.55
CA GLN A 444 -7.53 -2.68 -5.14
C GLN A 444 -9.04 -2.54 -4.98
N GLY A 445 -9.54 -2.95 -3.82
CA GLY A 445 -10.91 -2.74 -3.38
C GLY A 445 -11.35 -3.72 -2.30
N GLU A 446 -10.67 -4.86 -2.18
CA GLU A 446 -11.05 -5.94 -1.27
C GLU A 446 -11.02 -5.48 0.19
N SER A 447 -10.01 -4.71 0.61
CA SER A 447 -9.94 -4.15 1.97
C SER A 447 -11.01 -3.09 2.27
N ASN A 448 -11.71 -2.60 1.24
CA ASN A 448 -12.79 -1.62 1.38
C ASN A 448 -14.19 -2.24 1.19
N GLU A 449 -14.32 -3.57 1.09
CA GLU A 449 -15.60 -4.26 0.86
C GLU A 449 -16.71 -3.80 1.83
N TYR A 450 -16.40 -3.65 3.11
CA TYR A 450 -17.38 -3.25 4.13
C TYR A 450 -17.81 -1.79 4.03
N ARG A 451 -17.12 -0.98 3.21
CA ARG A 451 -17.38 0.44 2.96
C ARG A 451 -17.48 0.74 1.45
N ALA A 452 -17.99 -0.22 0.68
CA ALA A 452 -18.07 -0.12 -0.78
C ALA A 452 -18.82 1.13 -1.29
N HIS A 453 -19.83 1.60 -0.57
CA HIS A 453 -20.53 2.83 -0.88
C HIS A 453 -19.63 4.05 -0.77
N GLU A 454 -18.89 4.19 0.34
CA GLU A 454 -17.90 5.25 0.53
C GLU A 454 -16.77 5.19 -0.52
N TYR A 455 -16.36 3.98 -0.91
CA TYR A 455 -15.37 3.76 -1.97
C TYR A 455 -15.73 4.42 -3.31
N ARG A 456 -17.04 4.60 -3.60
CA ARG A 456 -17.51 5.33 -4.79
C ARG A 456 -17.03 6.78 -4.83
N GLU A 457 -16.77 7.38 -3.68
CA GLU A 457 -16.26 8.75 -3.57
C GLU A 457 -14.73 8.75 -3.42
N LEU A 458 -14.19 7.81 -2.64
CA LEU A 458 -12.75 7.73 -2.38
C LEU A 458 -11.93 7.43 -3.64
N LEU A 459 -12.35 6.48 -4.48
CA LEU A 459 -11.59 6.10 -5.66
C LEU A 459 -11.45 7.25 -6.67
N PRO A 460 -12.53 7.94 -7.09
CA PRO A 460 -12.40 9.14 -7.91
C PRO A 460 -11.61 10.28 -7.24
N ALA A 461 -11.70 10.43 -5.91
CA ALA A 461 -10.93 11.44 -5.19
C ALA A 461 -9.42 11.13 -5.23
N MET A 462 -9.02 9.88 -4.97
CA MET A 462 -7.63 9.43 -5.08
C MET A 462 -7.07 9.67 -6.48
N ILE A 463 -7.80 9.29 -7.53
CA ILE A 463 -7.37 9.47 -8.93
C ILE A 463 -7.15 10.96 -9.25
N LYS A 464 -8.06 11.84 -8.81
CA LYS A 464 -7.91 13.29 -9.00
C LYS A 464 -6.72 13.84 -8.23
N GLY A 465 -6.59 13.48 -6.95
CA GLY A 465 -5.48 13.91 -6.10
C GLY A 465 -4.13 13.50 -6.67
N TRP A 466 -3.99 12.26 -7.15
CA TRP A 466 -2.76 11.82 -7.82
C TRP A 466 -2.46 12.62 -9.09
N ARG A 467 -3.46 12.88 -9.94
CA ARG A 467 -3.28 13.69 -11.15
C ARG A 467 -2.88 15.14 -10.84
N GLU A 468 -3.48 15.71 -9.81
CA GLU A 468 -3.17 17.07 -9.34
C GLU A 468 -1.74 17.14 -8.78
N ASN A 469 -1.37 16.22 -7.90
CA ASN A 469 -0.07 16.20 -7.24
C ASN A 469 1.08 15.90 -8.22
N TRP A 470 0.86 15.02 -9.21
CA TRP A 470 1.86 14.72 -10.24
C TRP A 470 2.10 15.89 -11.19
N GLY A 471 1.10 16.76 -11.36
CA GLY A 471 1.21 17.98 -12.17
C GLY A 471 1.44 17.76 -13.68
N GLN A 472 1.23 16.53 -14.20
CA GLN A 472 1.41 16.19 -15.62
C GLN A 472 0.08 16.03 -16.39
N GLY A 473 -1.02 16.50 -15.80
CA GLY A 473 -2.35 16.49 -16.41
C GLY A 473 -3.12 15.17 -16.20
N VAL A 474 -4.11 14.94 -17.06
CA VAL A 474 -5.08 13.83 -16.91
C VAL A 474 -4.52 12.53 -17.52
N PHE A 475 -3.51 11.95 -16.89
CA PHE A 475 -2.92 10.69 -17.38
C PHE A 475 -3.90 9.49 -17.22
N PRO A 476 -3.80 8.48 -18.09
CA PRO A 476 -4.53 7.22 -18.02
C PRO A 476 -4.54 6.55 -16.63
N PHE A 477 -5.71 6.11 -16.19
CA PHE A 477 -5.90 5.30 -14.97
C PHE A 477 -6.75 4.07 -15.29
N LEU A 478 -6.14 2.87 -15.25
CA LEU A 478 -6.81 1.62 -15.63
C LEU A 478 -7.10 0.81 -14.36
N ILE A 479 -8.37 0.54 -14.11
CA ILE A 479 -8.85 -0.09 -12.88
C ILE A 479 -9.17 -1.55 -13.16
N VAL A 480 -8.78 -2.45 -12.27
CA VAL A 480 -9.27 -3.83 -12.30
C VAL A 480 -10.54 -3.92 -11.47
N GLN A 481 -11.63 -4.39 -12.08
CA GLN A 481 -12.85 -4.71 -11.34
C GLN A 481 -12.65 -6.03 -10.61
N LEU A 482 -13.01 -6.13 -9.32
CA LEU A 482 -12.69 -7.29 -8.49
C LEU A 482 -13.12 -8.63 -9.12
N ALA A 483 -12.26 -9.63 -8.99
CA ALA A 483 -12.56 -11.00 -9.40
C ALA A 483 -13.61 -11.65 -8.48
N ASN A 484 -14.08 -12.86 -8.81
CA ASN A 484 -14.99 -13.60 -7.93
C ASN A 484 -14.32 -14.03 -6.63
N HIS A 485 -15.09 -13.98 -5.55
CA HIS A 485 -14.68 -14.45 -4.23
C HIS A 485 -15.93 -14.86 -3.44
N HIS A 486 -15.77 -15.68 -2.40
CA HIS A 486 -16.84 -16.27 -1.59
C HIS A 486 -17.67 -17.36 -2.30
N GLU A 487 -18.55 -17.99 -1.52
CA GLU A 487 -19.46 -19.03 -1.99
C GLU A 487 -20.49 -18.48 -2.98
N VAL A 488 -20.87 -19.33 -3.93
CA VAL A 488 -21.90 -19.00 -4.91
C VAL A 488 -23.27 -18.92 -4.22
N SER A 489 -23.94 -17.78 -4.35
CA SER A 489 -25.34 -17.66 -3.93
C SER A 489 -26.28 -18.37 -4.91
N SER A 490 -27.24 -19.12 -4.38
CA SER A 490 -28.26 -19.83 -5.18
C SER A 490 -29.45 -18.96 -5.58
N ARG A 491 -29.60 -17.79 -4.95
CA ARG A 491 -30.71 -16.85 -5.15
C ARG A 491 -30.16 -15.44 -5.34
N PRO A 492 -30.90 -14.53 -5.98
CA PRO A 492 -30.53 -13.12 -5.97
C PRO A 492 -30.41 -12.63 -4.52
N SER A 493 -29.32 -11.94 -4.21
CA SER A 493 -29.06 -11.41 -2.88
C SER A 493 -28.27 -10.11 -2.98
N GLU A 494 -28.31 -9.32 -1.93
CA GLU A 494 -27.39 -8.20 -1.79
C GLU A 494 -25.95 -8.70 -1.61
N SER A 495 -24.97 -7.89 -2.02
CA SER A 495 -23.56 -8.28 -2.07
C SER A 495 -22.68 -7.04 -1.91
N ARG A 496 -21.85 -7.03 -0.87
CA ARG A 496 -20.88 -5.96 -0.63
C ARG A 496 -19.81 -5.95 -1.71
N TRP A 497 -19.38 -7.14 -2.12
CA TRP A 497 -18.41 -7.31 -3.20
C TRP A 497 -18.92 -6.75 -4.54
N ALA A 498 -20.20 -6.95 -4.87
CA ALA A 498 -20.83 -6.35 -6.05
C ALA A 498 -20.92 -4.82 -5.94
N GLU A 499 -21.15 -4.26 -4.74
CA GLU A 499 -21.08 -2.81 -4.52
C GLU A 499 -19.68 -2.25 -4.78
N VAL A 500 -18.60 -2.98 -4.45
CA VAL A 500 -17.23 -2.56 -4.80
C VAL A 500 -17.01 -2.58 -6.31
N ARG A 501 -17.46 -3.65 -6.99
CA ARG A 501 -17.39 -3.73 -8.45
C ARG A 501 -18.13 -2.58 -9.12
N GLU A 502 -19.30 -2.22 -8.59
CA GLU A 502 -20.05 -1.05 -9.05
C GLU A 502 -19.25 0.24 -8.85
N ALA A 503 -18.67 0.45 -7.66
CA ALA A 503 -17.86 1.64 -7.37
C ALA A 503 -16.65 1.76 -8.33
N GLN A 504 -15.99 0.65 -8.64
CA GLN A 504 -14.90 0.59 -9.63
C GLN A 504 -15.37 0.94 -11.05
N PHE A 505 -16.58 0.51 -11.44
CA PHE A 505 -17.18 0.90 -12.72
C PHE A 505 -17.60 2.38 -12.73
N MET A 506 -18.16 2.91 -11.64
CA MET A 506 -18.58 4.31 -11.54
C MET A 506 -17.40 5.29 -11.66
N ALA A 507 -16.20 4.88 -11.25
CA ALA A 507 -14.98 5.68 -11.43
C ALA A 507 -14.66 5.97 -12.91
N LEU A 508 -15.23 5.20 -13.86
CA LEU A 508 -15.11 5.44 -15.30
C LEU A 508 -15.78 6.73 -15.78
N ALA A 509 -16.57 7.40 -14.92
CA ALA A 509 -17.06 8.74 -15.19
C ALA A 509 -15.92 9.78 -15.31
N LEU A 510 -14.73 9.50 -14.76
CA LEU A 510 -13.56 10.34 -14.94
C LEU A 510 -12.94 10.14 -16.34
N PRO A 511 -12.42 11.20 -16.98
CA PRO A 511 -11.74 11.08 -18.26
C PRO A 511 -10.46 10.23 -18.16
N ASN A 512 -10.07 9.65 -19.30
CA ASN A 512 -8.89 8.80 -19.44
C ASN A 512 -8.83 7.69 -18.39
N THR A 513 -9.97 7.04 -18.15
CA THR A 513 -10.07 5.85 -17.30
C THR A 513 -10.48 4.64 -18.12
N GLY A 514 -10.10 3.46 -17.66
CA GLY A 514 -10.47 2.20 -18.29
C GLY A 514 -10.68 1.12 -17.26
N LEU A 515 -11.39 0.05 -17.64
CA LEU A 515 -11.70 -1.07 -16.76
C LEU A 515 -11.21 -2.39 -17.34
N ALA A 516 -10.59 -3.21 -16.52
CA ALA A 516 -10.39 -4.63 -16.76
C ALA A 516 -11.37 -5.41 -15.87
N CYS A 517 -12.49 -5.85 -16.42
CA CYS A 517 -13.45 -6.69 -15.70
C CYS A 517 -12.83 -8.06 -15.40
N ALA A 518 -12.87 -8.54 -14.16
CA ALA A 518 -12.32 -9.85 -13.76
C ALA A 518 -13.38 -10.81 -13.18
N ILE A 519 -14.67 -10.55 -13.41
CA ILE A 519 -15.83 -11.29 -12.86
C ILE A 519 -15.85 -12.80 -13.15
N ASP A 520 -14.99 -13.31 -14.02
CA ASP A 520 -14.88 -14.71 -14.43
C ASP A 520 -13.58 -15.39 -13.99
N ILE A 521 -12.67 -14.65 -13.34
CA ILE A 521 -11.29 -15.10 -13.07
C ILE A 521 -11.11 -15.65 -11.64
N GLY A 522 -12.05 -15.37 -10.73
CA GLY A 522 -11.94 -15.65 -9.29
C GLY A 522 -12.21 -17.08 -8.84
N GLU A 523 -11.78 -17.40 -7.62
CA GLU A 523 -12.02 -18.69 -6.95
C GLU A 523 -12.82 -18.48 -5.65
N ALA A 524 -13.76 -19.37 -5.33
CA ALA A 524 -14.67 -19.17 -4.19
C ALA A 524 -13.97 -19.08 -2.83
N MET A 525 -12.87 -19.82 -2.67
CA MET A 525 -12.14 -19.99 -1.41
C MET A 525 -10.75 -19.34 -1.43
N ASP A 526 -10.43 -18.61 -2.51
CA ASP A 526 -9.15 -17.93 -2.67
C ASP A 526 -9.39 -16.53 -3.24
N ILE A 527 -9.15 -15.52 -2.40
CA ILE A 527 -9.27 -14.10 -2.75
C ILE A 527 -8.23 -13.68 -3.81
N HIS A 528 -7.20 -14.49 -4.00
CA HIS A 528 -6.13 -14.24 -4.95
C HIS A 528 -6.26 -15.20 -6.14
N PRO A 529 -6.92 -14.81 -7.24
CA PRO A 529 -6.99 -15.66 -8.42
C PRO A 529 -5.63 -15.85 -9.08
N LYS A 530 -5.31 -17.10 -9.45
CA LYS A 530 -4.04 -17.44 -10.10
C LYS A 530 -3.95 -17.00 -11.56
N ASN A 531 -5.08 -16.85 -12.25
CA ASN A 531 -5.10 -16.40 -13.65
C ASN A 531 -4.89 -14.87 -13.74
N LYS A 532 -3.64 -14.47 -13.48
CA LYS A 532 -3.17 -13.08 -13.61
C LYS A 532 -2.93 -12.65 -15.05
N GLU A 533 -2.76 -13.63 -15.95
CA GLU A 533 -2.55 -13.41 -17.38
C GLU A 533 -3.73 -12.69 -18.02
N GLU A 534 -4.95 -13.18 -17.82
CA GLU A 534 -6.13 -12.54 -18.39
C GLU A 534 -6.40 -11.15 -17.78
N VAL A 535 -6.08 -10.93 -16.50
CA VAL A 535 -6.17 -9.58 -15.90
C VAL A 535 -5.19 -8.60 -16.58
N GLY A 536 -3.91 -8.96 -16.67
CA GLY A 536 -2.89 -8.12 -17.30
C GLY A 536 -3.18 -7.84 -18.78
N LYS A 537 -3.66 -8.84 -19.52
CA LYS A 537 -4.09 -8.72 -20.91
C LYS A 537 -5.29 -7.78 -21.07
N ARG A 538 -6.31 -7.87 -20.21
CA ARG A 538 -7.48 -6.97 -20.25
C ARG A 538 -7.12 -5.53 -19.92
N LEU A 539 -6.19 -5.32 -18.98
CA LEU A 539 -5.59 -3.99 -18.75
C LEU A 539 -4.86 -3.49 -20.00
N GLY A 540 -4.08 -4.34 -20.66
CA GLY A 540 -3.37 -4.00 -21.89
C GLY A 540 -4.32 -3.60 -23.02
N ILE A 541 -5.38 -4.37 -23.24
CA ILE A 541 -6.45 -4.07 -24.21
C ILE A 541 -7.11 -2.71 -23.89
N SER A 542 -7.40 -2.45 -22.61
CA SER A 542 -7.94 -1.17 -22.13
C SER A 542 -6.96 -0.02 -22.41
N ALA A 543 -5.65 -0.22 -22.20
CA ALA A 543 -4.62 0.77 -22.50
C ALA A 543 -4.55 1.13 -23.99
N LEU A 544 -4.71 0.17 -24.91
CA LEU A 544 -4.72 0.44 -26.35
C LEU A 544 -5.76 1.50 -26.72
N LYS A 545 -6.94 1.46 -26.11
CA LYS A 545 -7.97 2.50 -26.30
C LYS A 545 -7.64 3.77 -25.52
N VAL A 546 -7.47 3.65 -24.21
CA VAL A 546 -7.48 4.79 -23.27
C VAL A 546 -6.19 5.61 -23.35
N ALA A 547 -5.04 4.94 -23.43
CA ALA A 547 -3.75 5.60 -23.53
C ALA A 547 -3.35 5.85 -24.98
N TYR A 548 -3.55 4.87 -25.87
CA TYR A 548 -3.02 4.95 -27.24
C TYR A 548 -4.03 5.39 -28.30
N GLY A 549 -5.31 5.56 -27.95
CA GLY A 549 -6.35 6.02 -28.86
C GLY A 549 -6.65 5.04 -30.00
N MET A 550 -6.23 3.79 -29.89
CA MET A 550 -6.46 2.77 -30.92
C MET A 550 -7.94 2.39 -31.00
N ASP A 551 -8.41 2.13 -32.21
CA ASP A 551 -9.78 1.68 -32.46
C ASP A 551 -9.91 0.17 -32.24
N VAL A 552 -10.04 -0.21 -30.98
CA VAL A 552 -10.22 -1.61 -30.56
C VAL A 552 -11.42 -1.72 -29.62
N VAL A 553 -12.06 -2.90 -29.63
CA VAL A 553 -13.05 -3.26 -28.59
C VAL A 553 -12.28 -3.53 -27.31
N TYR A 554 -12.41 -2.63 -26.34
CA TYR A 554 -11.51 -2.54 -25.19
C TYR A 554 -12.16 -2.92 -23.86
N SER A 555 -13.49 -3.06 -23.85
CA SER A 555 -14.29 -3.46 -22.70
C SER A 555 -15.24 -4.58 -23.12
N GLY A 556 -15.74 -5.34 -22.15
CA GLY A 556 -16.87 -6.22 -22.37
C GLY A 556 -18.18 -5.45 -22.56
N PRO A 557 -19.29 -6.17 -22.80
CA PRO A 557 -20.61 -5.55 -22.90
C PRO A 557 -20.93 -4.65 -21.70
N VAL A 558 -21.35 -3.41 -21.98
CA VAL A 558 -21.83 -2.44 -20.98
C VAL A 558 -23.24 -2.03 -21.36
N VAL A 559 -24.13 -1.86 -20.38
CA VAL A 559 -25.52 -1.47 -20.63
C VAL A 559 -25.58 -0.06 -21.21
N LYS A 560 -26.28 0.07 -22.33
CA LYS A 560 -26.56 1.34 -22.99
C LYS A 560 -27.98 1.84 -22.71
N SER A 561 -28.96 0.93 -22.73
CA SER A 561 -30.35 1.23 -22.40
C SER A 561 -31.10 -0.01 -21.93
N VAL A 562 -32.15 0.21 -21.14
CA VAL A 562 -33.06 -0.82 -20.65
C VAL A 562 -34.49 -0.36 -20.88
N GLU A 563 -35.31 -1.21 -21.45
CA GLU A 563 -36.73 -0.98 -21.70
C GLU A 563 -37.53 -2.04 -20.94
N PHE A 564 -38.42 -1.60 -20.04
CA PHE A 564 -39.28 -2.47 -19.25
C PHE A 564 -40.67 -2.54 -19.89
N THR A 565 -41.19 -3.76 -20.04
CA THR A 565 -42.59 -4.03 -20.40
C THR A 565 -43.21 -4.95 -19.34
N GLU A 566 -44.52 -5.24 -19.43
CA GLU A 566 -45.17 -6.14 -18.46
C GLU A 566 -44.56 -7.56 -18.50
N ASP A 567 -44.24 -8.07 -19.70
CA ASP A 567 -43.82 -9.46 -19.90
C ASP A 567 -42.29 -9.63 -19.99
N GLU A 568 -41.58 -8.60 -20.47
CA GLU A 568 -40.17 -8.72 -20.86
C GLU A 568 -39.36 -7.44 -20.59
N ILE A 569 -38.04 -7.60 -20.45
CA ILE A 569 -37.07 -6.51 -20.30
C ILE A 569 -36.08 -6.59 -21.44
N LEU A 570 -36.00 -5.55 -22.28
CA LEU A 570 -35.04 -5.49 -23.37
C LEU A 570 -33.83 -4.64 -22.97
N ILE A 571 -32.65 -5.26 -22.97
CA ILE A 571 -31.38 -4.59 -22.68
C ILE A 571 -30.60 -4.43 -23.97
N THR A 572 -30.15 -3.20 -24.25
CA THR A 572 -29.19 -2.91 -25.33
C THR A 572 -27.82 -2.65 -24.72
N PHE A 573 -26.79 -3.28 -25.29
CA PHE A 573 -25.40 -3.17 -24.85
C PHE A 573 -24.55 -2.40 -25.86
N GLU A 574 -23.46 -1.82 -25.39
CA GLU A 574 -22.35 -1.35 -26.22
C GLU A 574 -21.09 -2.20 -25.98
N ASN A 575 -20.00 -1.92 -26.71
CA ASN A 575 -18.75 -2.69 -26.64
C ASN A 575 -18.90 -4.19 -27.01
N VAL A 576 -19.81 -4.50 -27.94
CA VAL A 576 -20.11 -5.89 -28.33
C VAL A 576 -19.22 -6.42 -29.48
N GLY A 577 -18.44 -5.56 -30.12
CA GLY A 577 -17.70 -5.91 -31.33
C GLY A 577 -18.64 -6.33 -32.46
N SER A 578 -18.51 -7.55 -32.99
CA SER A 578 -19.45 -8.11 -33.96
C SER A 578 -20.72 -8.70 -33.33
N GLY A 579 -20.79 -8.84 -32.01
CA GLY A 579 -22.00 -9.25 -31.31
C GLY A 579 -21.78 -9.88 -29.93
N LEU A 580 -22.89 -10.10 -29.22
CA LEU A 580 -22.94 -10.80 -27.94
C LEU A 580 -22.80 -12.32 -28.10
N VAL A 581 -22.21 -12.95 -27.10
CA VAL A 581 -21.95 -14.39 -27.05
C VAL A 581 -22.30 -14.92 -25.66
N ASN A 582 -22.98 -16.06 -25.59
CA ASN A 582 -23.04 -16.86 -24.37
C ASN A 582 -21.80 -17.76 -24.33
N LYS A 583 -20.85 -17.49 -23.42
CA LYS A 583 -19.57 -18.19 -23.34
C LYS A 583 -19.72 -19.69 -23.08
N ARG A 584 -20.79 -20.12 -22.41
CA ARG A 584 -21.11 -21.54 -22.20
C ARG A 584 -21.69 -22.24 -23.43
N GLY A 585 -22.10 -21.48 -24.45
CA GLY A 585 -22.80 -22.02 -25.63
C GLY A 585 -24.24 -22.47 -25.34
N ALA A 586 -24.82 -22.09 -24.19
CA ALA A 586 -26.22 -22.36 -23.88
C ALA A 586 -27.16 -21.40 -24.62
N GLU A 587 -28.38 -21.85 -24.91
CA GLU A 587 -29.41 -21.00 -25.54
C GLU A 587 -29.90 -19.90 -24.60
N VAL A 588 -29.95 -20.20 -23.30
CA VAL A 588 -30.41 -19.28 -22.25
C VAL A 588 -29.21 -18.69 -21.52
N LEU A 589 -29.19 -17.37 -21.39
CA LEU A 589 -28.33 -16.63 -20.48
C LEU A 589 -28.97 -16.58 -19.09
N GLN A 590 -28.14 -16.71 -18.07
CA GLN A 590 -28.53 -16.64 -16.66
C GLN A 590 -27.80 -15.50 -15.97
N GLY A 591 -28.10 -15.26 -14.69
CA GLY A 591 -27.45 -14.22 -13.90
C GLY A 591 -28.18 -12.88 -13.90
N PHE A 592 -29.37 -12.80 -14.50
CA PHE A 592 -30.25 -11.63 -14.45
C PHE A 592 -31.24 -11.74 -13.28
N ALA A 593 -31.12 -10.83 -12.32
CA ALA A 593 -32.06 -10.70 -11.20
C ALA A 593 -33.03 -9.56 -11.48
N VAL A 594 -34.32 -9.87 -11.59
CA VAL A 594 -35.41 -8.93 -11.90
C VAL A 594 -36.20 -8.63 -10.63
N ALA A 595 -36.53 -7.37 -10.37
CA ALA A 595 -37.32 -6.95 -9.22
C ALA A 595 -38.54 -6.09 -9.58
N THR A 596 -39.56 -6.22 -8.74
CA THR A 596 -40.75 -5.36 -8.69
C THR A 596 -40.53 -4.19 -7.71
N ASP A 597 -41.51 -3.30 -7.57
CA ASP A 597 -41.46 -2.14 -6.66
C ASP A 597 -41.24 -2.51 -5.19
N GLU A 598 -41.59 -3.74 -4.79
CA GLU A 598 -41.35 -4.27 -3.44
C GLU A 598 -39.90 -4.70 -3.20
N ARG A 599 -39.02 -4.54 -4.20
CA ARG A 599 -37.59 -4.93 -4.17
C ARG A 599 -37.35 -6.42 -4.01
N TYR A 600 -38.34 -7.23 -4.40
CA TYR A 600 -38.23 -8.68 -4.41
C TYR A 600 -37.56 -9.14 -5.72
N PHE A 601 -36.34 -9.68 -5.62
CA PHE A 601 -35.58 -10.16 -6.78
C PHE A 601 -35.83 -11.64 -7.07
N ALA A 602 -36.10 -11.97 -8.33
CA ALA A 602 -36.16 -13.33 -8.85
C ALA A 602 -35.33 -13.47 -10.13
N TRP A 603 -34.92 -14.69 -10.47
CA TRP A 603 -34.12 -14.94 -11.68
C TRP A 603 -34.97 -14.82 -12.94
N GLY A 604 -34.54 -13.97 -13.89
CA GLY A 604 -35.06 -13.92 -15.25
C GLY A 604 -34.15 -14.69 -16.23
N GLU A 605 -34.73 -15.27 -17.27
CA GLU A 605 -34.01 -15.96 -18.34
C GLU A 605 -33.69 -14.99 -19.47
N GLY A 606 -32.44 -14.95 -19.93
CA GLY A 606 -32.00 -14.04 -20.98
C GLY A 606 -31.81 -14.72 -22.33
N HIS A 607 -32.19 -14.06 -23.42
CA HIS A 607 -32.02 -14.52 -24.80
C HIS A 607 -31.34 -13.44 -25.64
N ILE A 608 -30.28 -13.82 -26.37
CA ILE A 608 -29.64 -12.90 -27.33
C ILE A 608 -30.54 -12.81 -28.56
N VAL A 609 -31.18 -11.66 -28.76
CA VAL A 609 -32.17 -11.42 -29.84
C VAL A 609 -31.64 -10.51 -30.95
N GLY A 610 -30.38 -10.06 -30.83
CA GLY A 610 -29.70 -9.23 -31.80
C GLY A 610 -28.20 -9.17 -31.52
N PRO A 611 -27.40 -8.48 -32.36
CA PRO A 611 -25.96 -8.36 -32.14
C PRO A 611 -25.63 -7.68 -30.79
N ASP A 612 -26.47 -6.77 -30.33
CA ASP A 612 -26.24 -5.94 -29.14
C ASP A 612 -27.39 -6.01 -28.12
N LYS A 613 -28.32 -6.96 -28.28
CA LYS A 613 -29.56 -7.00 -27.49
C LYS A 613 -29.77 -8.33 -26.78
N VAL A 614 -30.18 -8.24 -25.52
CA VAL A 614 -30.66 -9.37 -24.72
C VAL A 614 -32.07 -9.08 -24.24
N LEU A 615 -32.99 -10.01 -24.50
CA LEU A 615 -34.36 -10.00 -23.99
C LEU A 615 -34.44 -10.87 -22.74
N ILE A 616 -34.95 -10.34 -21.64
CA ILE A 616 -35.08 -11.03 -20.36
C ILE A 616 -36.54 -11.30 -20.08
N THR A 617 -36.88 -12.53 -19.74
CA THR A 617 -38.23 -12.89 -19.28
C THR A 617 -38.51 -12.27 -17.92
N ASN A 618 -39.71 -11.72 -17.73
CA ASN A 618 -40.17 -11.30 -16.42
C ASN A 618 -40.62 -12.53 -15.60
N PRO A 619 -39.97 -12.85 -14.46
CA PRO A 619 -40.38 -13.96 -13.62
C PRO A 619 -41.55 -13.63 -12.68
N HIS A 620 -42.02 -12.38 -12.67
CA HIS A 620 -43.10 -11.90 -11.81
C HIS A 620 -44.41 -11.71 -12.58
N ASP A 621 -45.54 -11.73 -11.87
CA ASP A 621 -46.87 -11.41 -12.43
C ASP A 621 -47.13 -9.88 -12.50
N GLU A 622 -46.12 -9.06 -12.22
CA GLU A 622 -46.18 -7.59 -12.14
C GLU A 622 -45.09 -6.94 -12.99
N VAL A 623 -45.28 -5.67 -13.36
CA VAL A 623 -44.29 -4.92 -14.16
C VAL A 623 -42.97 -4.81 -13.40
N PRO A 624 -41.85 -5.26 -13.99
CA PRO A 624 -40.54 -5.14 -13.37
C PRO A 624 -40.06 -3.69 -13.42
N VAL A 625 -39.39 -3.26 -12.35
CA VAL A 625 -38.88 -1.87 -12.21
C VAL A 625 -37.37 -1.80 -12.09
N ALA A 626 -36.72 -2.95 -11.85
CA ALA A 626 -35.27 -3.02 -11.75
C ALA A 626 -34.75 -4.36 -12.26
N ILE A 627 -33.51 -4.34 -12.76
CA ILE A 627 -32.77 -5.52 -13.15
C ILE A 627 -31.30 -5.37 -12.76
N ARG A 628 -30.69 -6.48 -12.34
CA ARG A 628 -29.26 -6.60 -12.06
C ARG A 628 -28.66 -7.77 -12.84
N TYR A 629 -27.39 -7.67 -13.21
CA TYR A 629 -26.64 -8.76 -13.83
C TYR A 629 -25.32 -8.97 -13.08
N GLY A 630 -25.01 -10.22 -12.74
CA GLY A 630 -23.76 -10.57 -12.04
C GLY A 630 -23.63 -9.96 -10.63
N TRP A 631 -24.75 -9.57 -10.01
CA TRP A 631 -24.79 -8.94 -8.69
C TRP A 631 -24.70 -9.98 -7.57
N ALA A 632 -23.49 -10.47 -7.33
CA ALA A 632 -23.13 -11.39 -6.26
C ALA A 632 -21.61 -11.36 -6.03
N ASP A 633 -21.15 -11.88 -4.90
CA ASP A 633 -19.71 -12.00 -4.62
C ASP A 633 -19.04 -12.93 -5.65
N ASN A 634 -19.67 -14.09 -5.86
CA ASN A 634 -19.31 -15.10 -6.86
C ASN A 634 -20.55 -15.49 -7.67
N PRO A 635 -20.90 -14.74 -8.74
CA PRO A 635 -22.04 -15.05 -9.58
C PRO A 635 -21.83 -16.40 -10.28
N LYS A 636 -22.72 -17.36 -10.00
CA LYS A 636 -22.73 -18.68 -10.63
C LYS A 636 -22.69 -18.62 -12.16
N PHE A 637 -23.39 -17.62 -12.69
CA PHE A 637 -23.62 -17.42 -14.11
C PHE A 637 -23.25 -15.97 -14.45
N ALA A 638 -22.11 -15.81 -15.10
CA ALA A 638 -21.59 -14.55 -15.63
C ALA A 638 -21.15 -14.78 -17.09
N ASP A 639 -22.00 -15.43 -17.87
CA ASP A 639 -21.66 -16.05 -19.16
C ASP A 639 -21.93 -15.14 -20.38
N LEU A 640 -22.38 -13.89 -20.19
CA LEU A 640 -22.55 -12.91 -21.26
C LEU A 640 -21.20 -12.27 -21.62
N TYR A 641 -20.76 -12.46 -22.85
CA TYR A 641 -19.49 -11.95 -23.38
C TYR A 641 -19.74 -11.20 -24.68
N ASN A 642 -18.75 -10.44 -25.14
CA ASN A 642 -18.71 -9.98 -26.51
C ASN A 642 -17.92 -10.93 -27.42
N SER A 643 -17.98 -10.66 -28.72
CA SER A 643 -17.20 -11.31 -29.78
C SER A 643 -15.67 -11.28 -29.62
N LYS A 644 -15.14 -10.51 -28.65
CA LYS A 644 -13.70 -10.42 -28.35
C LYS A 644 -13.31 -11.16 -27.06
N ASP A 645 -14.22 -11.99 -26.56
CA ASP A 645 -14.02 -12.79 -25.36
C ASP A 645 -13.81 -11.96 -24.08
N LEU A 646 -14.46 -10.80 -24.01
CA LEU A 646 -14.51 -9.96 -22.81
C LEU A 646 -15.87 -10.11 -22.10
N PRO A 647 -15.89 -10.40 -20.78
CA PRO A 647 -17.13 -10.59 -20.03
C PRO A 647 -17.89 -9.28 -19.86
N ALA A 648 -19.22 -9.36 -19.87
CA ALA A 648 -20.08 -8.23 -19.57
C ALA A 648 -19.78 -7.67 -18.18
N VAL A 649 -19.78 -6.34 -18.08
CA VAL A 649 -19.58 -5.67 -16.80
C VAL A 649 -20.86 -5.84 -15.96
N PRO A 650 -20.77 -6.29 -14.69
CA PRO A 650 -21.91 -6.39 -13.80
C PRO A 650 -22.56 -5.02 -13.61
N PHE A 651 -23.88 -5.00 -13.46
CA PHE A 651 -24.63 -3.77 -13.32
C PHE A 651 -25.91 -3.96 -12.51
N ARG A 652 -26.49 -2.84 -12.10
CA ARG A 652 -27.87 -2.72 -11.65
C ARG A 652 -28.53 -1.48 -12.28
N THR A 653 -29.86 -1.48 -12.36
CA THR A 653 -30.63 -0.31 -12.85
C THR A 653 -31.34 0.45 -11.74
N ASP A 654 -31.42 -0.11 -10.53
CA ASP A 654 -31.96 0.59 -9.37
C ASP A 654 -30.93 1.51 -8.72
N SER A 655 -31.44 2.49 -7.96
CA SER A 655 -30.63 3.36 -7.10
C SER A 655 -30.88 3.08 -5.61
N TRP A 656 -31.33 1.88 -5.26
CA TRP A 656 -31.69 1.57 -3.87
C TRP A 656 -30.42 1.48 -2.98
N PRO A 657 -30.52 1.80 -1.68
CA PRO A 657 -29.40 1.63 -0.75
C PRO A 657 -28.93 0.17 -0.71
N GLY A 658 -27.62 -0.04 -0.85
CA GLY A 658 -26.96 -1.33 -0.62
C GLY A 658 -26.65 -1.58 0.86
N LEU A 659 -25.94 -2.68 1.14
CA LEU A 659 -25.52 -3.10 2.47
C LEU A 659 -24.56 -2.10 3.13
N THR A 660 -23.74 -1.41 2.34
CA THR A 660 -22.68 -0.54 2.87
C THR A 660 -23.06 0.94 2.89
N PHE A 661 -24.32 1.30 2.56
CA PHE A 661 -24.77 2.69 2.41
C PHE A 661 -24.50 3.60 3.61
N LYS A 662 -24.50 3.05 4.84
CA LYS A 662 -24.23 3.78 6.08
C LYS A 662 -22.83 3.57 6.64
N ALA A 663 -22.05 2.66 6.05
CA ALA A 663 -20.73 2.32 6.52
C ALA A 663 -19.71 3.33 5.98
N VAL A 664 -18.97 3.94 6.89
CA VAL A 664 -17.89 4.90 6.61
C VAL A 664 -16.68 4.53 7.45
N TYR A 665 -15.54 5.15 7.17
CA TYR A 665 -14.35 4.97 7.97
C TYR A 665 -14.58 5.33 9.45
N GLU A 666 -14.01 4.54 10.36
CA GLU A 666 -14.09 4.76 11.81
C GLU A 666 -12.67 4.92 12.38
N HIS A 667 -12.40 6.07 13.00
CA HIS A 667 -11.10 6.38 13.58
C HIS A 667 -10.65 5.37 14.65
N ASP A 668 -11.57 4.99 15.55
CA ASP A 668 -11.30 4.14 16.71
C ASP A 668 -11.39 2.64 16.42
N ALA A 669 -11.70 2.25 15.18
CA ALA A 669 -11.69 0.84 14.82
C ALA A 669 -10.26 0.28 14.88
N PRO A 670 -10.07 -0.95 15.40
CA PRO A 670 -8.80 -1.65 15.28
C PRO A 670 -8.34 -1.68 13.82
N ARG A 671 -7.05 -1.39 13.59
CA ARG A 671 -6.47 -1.43 12.25
C ARG A 671 -5.96 -2.84 11.98
N PHE A 672 -5.91 -3.24 10.72
CA PHE A 672 -5.19 -4.47 10.35
C PHE A 672 -3.69 -4.22 10.33
#